data_AF-A0A0F6W8J4-F1
#
_entry.id   AF-A0A0F6W8J4-F1
#
_cell.length_a   1.000
_cell.length_b   1.000
_cell.length_c   1.000
_cell.angle_alpha   90.00
_cell.angle_beta   90.00
_cell.angle_gamma   90.00
#
_symmetry.space_group_name_H-M   'P 1'
#
loop_
_entity.id
_entity.type
_entity.pdbx_description
1 polymer ?
#
loop_
_entity_poly.entity_id
_entity_poly.type
_entity_poly.pdbx_seq_one_letter_code
_entity_poly.pdbx_strand_id
1 'polypeptide(L)'
;MEIRSFADLLEAIQLHDALWVATACPRKGLACDAAFLDALDRDGNGRIVSDDLRYAVKWTAEMLDEHRGIDEASEVLELSALSKQATSLRRAAETILEATSAEKKKSISLAQVRESAKALRASGINGDGIVAPETITDAGVADAVRTILSVLDAKENLAGKKGIDAAMLEAFRKRRDAGLARLDAESALMVWGDASIARAKATRAARDVLDEYFVQCRLVAAQPEAGEQLRLPADHVRGAMGDREALAKAARALPIAPPRADGTLRFAEVVRGPAYEAIETFRREVVVPVLGEGDVLPESAWRDLRAKSDAILAWIEEGEKDRVIGLGAKLRQLTGAQLDAIGEAIAKDVAHKPTLDAIASLEKLILHQRWLLRFANNFIAMPELFDHKRSALFQRGTLTLGGRHFALAVEVPDRAAHAALAESSNTFVAYVKIEPAGKPPFEVAVPVTAGTSAGITVGKRGVFRDPSDVELDASVVQIVPQPVSLWEAAIAPFARVGRFVSSKLEELGKTGDAAMESTITSTEARVREERARHDAAAAAPTPAAAPAAAAPASAAPGASAGALGGVIASGGLALAAVGSSAAFMMNQLQGMSLIDVVRAAVAIAAIVMVPSAFLGWLKLRKRNLAILLEGAGWALNDRLMLTRRLGLFFTRRPPRPEGSRIDRSDLVPVIARSDDEASSTRGRITVAVIAGLILAAYWTHAWWWPHLRHALPLLDHAEQPASETTTPAP
;
A
#
# COMPACT_ATOMS: atom_id res chain seq x y z
N MET A 1 -22.10 9.36 24.22
CA MET A 1 -21.45 9.45 25.54
C MET A 1 -20.27 10.40 25.40
N GLU A 2 -19.84 11.08 26.46
CA GLU A 2 -18.67 11.95 26.47
C GLU A 2 -17.92 11.67 27.77
N ILE A 3 -16.63 11.38 27.70
CA ILE A 3 -15.79 11.06 28.85
C ILE A 3 -15.12 12.38 29.27
N ARG A 4 -15.57 12.98 30.38
CA ARG A 4 -15.20 14.36 30.73
C ARG A 4 -13.96 14.45 31.61
N SER A 5 -13.70 13.40 32.38
CA SER A 5 -12.59 13.29 33.31
C SER A 5 -11.93 11.91 33.23
N PHE A 6 -10.74 11.79 33.80
CA PHE A 6 -10.07 10.51 33.97
C PHE A 6 -10.83 9.56 34.91
N ALA A 7 -11.60 10.09 35.87
CA ALA A 7 -12.50 9.28 36.68
C ALA A 7 -13.60 8.62 35.84
N ASP A 8 -14.22 9.37 34.91
CA ASP A 8 -15.18 8.79 33.95
C ASP A 8 -14.51 7.74 33.04
N LEU A 9 -13.22 7.92 32.72
CA LEU A 9 -12.45 6.99 31.90
C LEU A 9 -12.20 5.66 32.63
N LEU A 10 -11.93 5.69 33.94
CA LEU A 10 -11.76 4.50 34.77
C LEU A 10 -13.03 3.62 34.81
N GLU A 11 -14.22 4.25 34.80
CA GLU A 11 -15.50 3.53 34.67
C GLU A 11 -15.75 3.07 33.24
N ALA A 12 -15.43 3.89 32.23
CA ALA A 12 -15.57 3.52 30.82
C ALA A 12 -14.75 2.28 30.45
N ILE A 13 -13.57 2.08 31.06
CA ILE A 13 -12.74 0.87 30.90
C ILE A 13 -13.22 -0.37 31.69
N GLN A 14 -14.39 -0.31 32.35
CA GLN A 14 -15.09 -1.50 32.88
C GLN A 14 -16.21 -1.98 31.95
N LEU A 15 -16.70 -1.12 31.04
CA LEU A 15 -17.72 -1.48 30.08
C LEU A 15 -17.23 -2.59 29.14
N HIS A 16 -18.13 -3.47 28.70
CA HIS A 16 -17.84 -4.51 27.72
C HIS A 16 -17.51 -3.90 26.34
N ASP A 17 -16.56 -4.49 25.60
CA ASP A 17 -16.09 -3.98 24.29
C ASP A 17 -17.23 -3.67 23.31
N ALA A 18 -18.29 -4.48 23.31
CA ALA A 18 -19.47 -4.28 22.46
C ALA A 18 -20.24 -2.95 22.71
N LEU A 19 -19.97 -2.26 23.82
CA LEU A 19 -20.54 -0.93 24.13
C LEU A 19 -19.64 0.23 23.65
N TRP A 20 -18.42 -0.06 23.21
CA TRP A 20 -17.50 0.94 22.65
C TRP A 20 -17.76 1.12 21.16
N VAL A 21 -17.59 2.35 20.66
CA VAL A 21 -17.75 2.66 19.23
C VAL A 21 -16.68 1.96 18.39
N ALA A 22 -15.41 1.98 18.84
CA ALA A 22 -14.31 1.22 18.26
C ALA A 22 -13.75 0.15 19.21
N THR A 23 -13.26 -0.94 18.63
CA THR A 23 -12.51 -2.01 19.32
C THR A 23 -11.06 -2.11 18.87
N ALA A 24 -10.73 -1.56 17.70
CA ALA A 24 -9.36 -1.40 17.23
C ALA A 24 -9.21 -0.17 16.32
N CYS A 25 -8.03 0.43 16.29
CA CYS A 25 -7.67 1.49 15.36
C CYS A 25 -6.24 1.31 14.81
N PRO A 26 -5.92 1.86 13.63
CA PRO A 26 -4.56 1.87 13.10
C PRO A 26 -3.66 2.84 13.87
N ARG A 27 -2.38 2.50 14.04
CA ARG A 27 -1.35 3.41 14.61
C ARG A 27 -1.02 4.59 13.67
N LYS A 28 -1.34 4.49 12.38
CA LYS A 28 -1.18 5.56 11.38
C LYS A 28 -2.52 6.24 11.08
N GLY A 29 -2.49 7.42 10.47
CA GLY A 29 -3.71 8.20 10.17
C GLY A 29 -4.19 9.15 11.27
N LEU A 30 -3.57 9.12 12.46
CA LEU A 30 -4.02 9.89 13.63
C LEU A 30 -3.23 11.20 13.83
N ALA A 31 -3.94 12.27 14.19
CA ALA A 31 -3.45 13.61 14.48
C ALA A 31 -3.07 13.78 15.97
N CYS A 32 -2.15 12.93 16.43
CA CYS A 32 -1.58 12.97 17.77
C CYS A 32 -0.08 12.60 17.72
N ASP A 33 0.60 12.69 18.86
CA ASP A 33 2.03 12.39 18.95
C ASP A 33 2.34 10.91 18.62
N ALA A 34 3.36 10.67 17.79
CA ALA A 34 3.71 9.31 17.37
C ALA A 34 4.22 8.45 18.55
N ALA A 35 5.00 9.03 19.46
CA ALA A 35 5.52 8.29 20.62
C ALA A 35 4.39 7.91 21.61
N PHE A 36 3.29 8.66 21.64
CA PHE A 36 2.10 8.27 22.39
C PHE A 36 1.43 7.03 21.79
N LEU A 37 1.26 7.00 20.47
CA LEU A 37 0.69 5.84 19.77
C LEU A 37 1.58 4.61 19.85
N ASP A 38 2.89 4.79 19.75
CA ASP A 38 3.89 3.74 19.94
C ASP A 38 3.87 3.18 21.37
N ALA A 39 3.56 4.01 22.37
CA ALA A 39 3.42 3.59 23.76
C ALA A 39 2.06 2.92 24.10
N LEU A 40 1.08 2.99 23.18
CA LEU A 40 -0.16 2.21 23.23
C LEU A 40 -0.03 0.87 22.49
N ASP A 41 0.65 0.82 21.35
CA ASP A 41 0.90 -0.38 20.54
C ASP A 41 1.90 -1.32 21.23
N ARG A 42 1.40 -2.11 22.20
CA ARG A 42 2.20 -2.90 23.14
C ARG A 42 2.89 -4.11 22.52
N ASP A 43 2.32 -4.70 21.47
CA ASP A 43 2.91 -5.84 20.75
C ASP A 43 3.64 -5.42 19.45
N GLY A 44 3.56 -4.15 19.08
CA GLY A 44 4.21 -3.58 17.90
C GLY A 44 3.56 -3.99 16.57
N ASN A 45 2.31 -4.47 16.58
CA ASN A 45 1.63 -4.95 15.39
C ASN A 45 1.13 -3.82 14.46
N GLY A 46 1.19 -2.56 14.90
CA GLY A 46 0.75 -1.38 14.15
C GLY A 46 -0.73 -1.03 14.33
N ARG A 47 -1.44 -1.68 15.25
CA ARG A 47 -2.84 -1.45 15.60
C ARG A 47 -2.99 -1.39 17.12
N ILE A 48 -3.85 -0.51 17.60
CA ILE A 48 -4.16 -0.36 19.02
C ILE A 48 -5.53 -1.00 19.24
N VAL A 49 -5.62 -1.99 20.14
CA VAL A 49 -6.89 -2.65 20.47
C VAL A 49 -7.46 -2.17 21.82
N SER A 50 -8.70 -2.58 22.11
CA SER A 50 -9.39 -2.26 23.36
C SER A 50 -8.58 -2.58 24.62
N ASP A 51 -7.94 -3.75 24.67
CA ASP A 51 -7.10 -4.19 25.79
C ASP A 51 -5.86 -3.32 26.00
N ASP A 52 -5.25 -2.78 24.95
CA ASP A 52 -4.12 -1.86 25.07
C ASP A 52 -4.54 -0.54 25.71
N LEU A 53 -5.72 -0.02 25.34
CA LEU A 53 -6.30 1.17 25.98
C LEU A 53 -6.66 0.90 27.45
N ARG A 54 -7.23 -0.28 27.77
CA ARG A 54 -7.49 -0.69 29.16
C ARG A 54 -6.19 -0.78 29.96
N TYR A 55 -5.13 -1.32 29.39
CA TYR A 55 -3.80 -1.40 30.01
C TYR A 55 -3.18 -0.02 30.23
N ALA A 56 -3.22 0.85 29.23
CA ALA A 56 -2.70 2.22 29.31
C ALA A 56 -3.39 3.04 30.42
N VAL A 57 -4.73 2.98 30.50
CA VAL A 57 -5.50 3.67 31.54
C VAL A 57 -5.17 3.12 32.94
N LYS A 58 -5.12 1.79 33.12
CA LYS A 58 -4.75 1.18 34.41
C LYS A 58 -3.33 1.57 34.85
N TRP A 59 -2.36 1.48 33.94
CA TRP A 59 -0.98 1.87 34.21
C TRP A 59 -0.86 3.37 34.57
N THR A 60 -1.58 4.26 33.90
CA THR A 60 -1.59 5.68 34.26
C THR A 60 -2.19 5.93 35.65
N ALA A 61 -3.25 5.21 36.02
CA ALA A 61 -3.85 5.29 37.36
C ALA A 61 -2.97 4.70 38.47
N GLU A 62 -2.10 3.73 38.16
CA GLU A 62 -1.10 3.20 39.09
C GLU A 62 0.04 4.21 39.33
N MET A 63 0.39 5.02 38.33
CA MET A 63 1.51 5.98 38.40
C MET A 63 1.14 7.35 38.98
N LEU A 64 -0.15 7.69 39.12
CA LEU A 64 -0.63 8.99 39.58
C LEU A 64 -1.61 8.88 40.75
N ASP A 65 -1.38 9.67 41.79
CA ASP A 65 -2.37 9.89 42.86
C ASP A 65 -3.34 11.03 42.49
N GLU A 66 -2.90 12.02 41.69
CA GLU A 66 -3.73 13.14 41.19
C GLU A 66 -3.83 13.15 39.66
N HIS A 67 -5.05 13.22 39.14
CA HIS A 67 -5.35 13.09 37.70
C HIS A 67 -5.64 14.41 36.98
N ARG A 68 -5.61 15.55 37.69
CA ARG A 68 -6.00 16.87 37.18
C ARG A 68 -5.27 17.26 35.88
N GLY A 69 -3.99 16.94 35.77
CA GLY A 69 -3.22 17.23 34.55
C GLY A 69 -3.77 16.50 33.31
N ILE A 70 -4.41 15.34 33.48
CA ILE A 70 -5.03 14.56 32.40
C ILE A 70 -6.32 15.24 31.93
N ASP A 71 -7.14 15.69 32.88
CA ASP A 71 -8.40 16.40 32.60
C ASP A 71 -8.14 17.74 31.89
N GLU A 72 -7.06 18.43 32.25
CA GLU A 72 -6.58 19.66 31.59
C GLU A 72 -5.81 19.38 30.27
N ALA A 73 -5.54 18.12 29.93
CA ALA A 73 -4.70 17.68 28.82
C ALA A 73 -3.34 18.42 28.77
N SER A 74 -2.67 18.52 29.92
CA SER A 74 -1.42 19.26 30.13
C SER A 74 -0.18 18.51 29.63
N GLU A 75 0.80 19.24 29.12
CA GLU A 75 2.15 18.74 28.76
C GLU A 75 3.18 18.95 29.88
N VAL A 76 2.72 19.42 31.05
CA VAL A 76 3.52 19.66 32.27
C VAL A 76 2.99 18.77 33.39
N LEU A 77 3.88 17.99 34.00
CA LEU A 77 3.59 17.10 35.11
C LEU A 77 4.11 17.71 36.42
N GLU A 78 3.23 17.87 37.41
CA GLU A 78 3.59 18.24 38.77
C GLU A 78 4.08 17.01 39.54
N LEU A 79 5.24 17.11 40.20
CA LEU A 79 5.84 15.98 40.92
C LEU A 79 5.03 15.57 42.16
N SER A 80 4.13 16.41 42.67
CA SER A 80 3.19 16.03 43.73
C SER A 80 2.15 15.01 43.27
N ALA A 81 1.82 14.97 41.97
CA ALA A 81 0.80 14.07 41.43
C ALA A 81 1.27 12.61 41.27
N LEU A 82 2.60 12.36 41.27
CA LEU A 82 3.20 11.04 41.12
C LEU A 82 2.96 10.15 42.35
N SER A 83 2.40 8.96 42.12
CA SER A 83 2.13 7.97 43.18
C SER A 83 3.41 7.43 43.84
N LYS A 84 3.24 6.71 44.95
CA LYS A 84 4.34 5.99 45.62
C LYS A 84 5.00 4.93 44.71
N GLN A 85 4.24 4.35 43.77
CA GLN A 85 4.76 3.35 42.84
C GLN A 85 5.68 3.99 41.80
N ALA A 86 5.44 5.24 41.41
CA ALA A 86 6.23 6.00 40.45
C ALA A 86 7.56 6.57 41.01
N THR A 87 8.16 5.92 42.01
CA THR A 87 9.41 6.38 42.67
C THR A 87 10.59 6.49 41.70
N SER A 88 10.69 5.60 40.70
CA SER A 88 11.72 5.67 39.65
C SER A 88 11.52 6.87 38.71
N LEU A 89 10.28 7.13 38.30
CA LEU A 89 9.91 8.28 37.45
C LEU A 89 10.16 9.60 38.19
N ARG A 90 9.84 9.67 39.49
CA ARG A 90 10.15 10.82 40.36
C ARG A 90 11.65 11.12 40.37
N ARG A 91 12.49 10.12 40.64
CA ARG A 91 13.96 10.28 40.63
C ARG A 91 14.50 10.70 39.26
N ALA A 92 13.95 10.14 38.18
CA ALA A 92 14.32 10.51 36.81
C ALA A 92 13.98 11.99 36.53
N ALA A 93 12.81 12.45 36.95
CA ALA A 93 12.39 13.85 36.80
C ALA A 93 13.25 14.81 37.63
N GLU A 94 13.55 14.45 38.88
CA GLU A 94 14.45 15.22 39.77
C GLU A 94 15.85 15.36 39.13
N THR A 95 16.40 14.26 38.61
CA THR A 95 17.70 14.23 37.90
C THR A 95 17.72 15.18 36.69
N ILE A 96 16.64 15.20 35.90
CA ILE A 96 16.49 16.10 34.74
C ILE A 96 16.40 17.56 35.18
N LEU A 97 15.62 17.87 36.23
CA LEU A 97 15.45 19.23 36.73
C LEU A 97 16.73 19.81 37.34
N GLU A 98 17.53 18.97 37.99
CA GLU A 98 18.88 19.33 38.46
C GLU A 98 19.83 19.61 37.29
N ALA A 99 19.92 18.70 36.31
CA ALA A 99 20.77 18.87 35.14
C ALA A 99 20.42 20.11 34.30
N THR A 100 19.13 20.45 34.22
CA THR A 100 18.63 21.60 33.43
C THR A 100 18.64 22.92 34.23
N SER A 101 19.04 22.90 35.51
CA SER A 101 19.02 24.09 36.41
C SER A 101 17.65 24.82 36.45
N ALA A 102 16.55 24.06 36.40
CA ALA A 102 15.22 24.64 36.24
C ALA A 102 14.77 25.47 37.46
N GLU A 103 14.25 26.69 37.22
CA GLU A 103 13.72 27.58 38.27
C GLU A 103 12.55 26.95 39.04
N LYS A 104 11.74 26.13 38.36
CA LYS A 104 10.57 25.43 38.93
C LYS A 104 10.88 23.96 39.22
N LYS A 105 11.61 23.69 40.30
CA LYS A 105 11.96 22.33 40.76
C LYS A 105 10.77 21.43 41.23
N LYS A 106 9.54 21.76 40.86
CA LYS A 106 8.31 21.05 41.27
C LYS A 106 7.52 20.44 40.12
N SER A 107 7.76 20.89 38.89
CA SER A 107 7.13 20.34 37.68
C SER A 107 8.13 20.20 36.54
N ILE A 108 7.81 19.28 35.64
CA ILE A 108 8.62 18.96 34.47
C ILE A 108 7.74 18.93 33.21
N SER A 109 8.25 19.47 32.10
CA SER A 109 7.53 19.48 30.81
C SER A 109 7.98 18.35 29.88
N LEU A 110 7.10 17.95 28.96
CA LEU A 110 7.42 17.00 27.90
C LEU A 110 8.65 17.42 27.08
N ALA A 111 8.80 18.73 26.82
CA ALA A 111 9.95 19.28 26.10
C ALA A 111 11.27 19.04 26.85
N GLN A 112 11.32 19.31 28.17
CA GLN A 112 12.51 19.08 28.99
C GLN A 112 12.93 17.60 29.02
N VAL A 113 11.96 16.68 29.13
CA VAL A 113 12.22 15.23 29.09
C VAL A 113 12.81 14.83 27.74
N ARG A 114 12.22 15.29 26.64
CA ARG A 114 12.69 15.00 25.27
C ARG A 114 14.07 15.58 24.98
N GLU A 115 14.34 16.81 25.40
CA GLU A 115 15.65 17.44 25.24
C GLU A 115 16.73 16.73 26.05
N SER A 116 16.42 16.34 27.30
CA SER A 116 17.35 15.58 28.14
C SER A 116 17.62 14.18 27.59
N ALA A 117 16.58 13.45 27.14
CA ALA A 117 16.73 12.15 26.51
C ALA A 117 17.55 12.24 25.20
N LYS A 118 17.36 13.29 24.41
CA LYS A 118 18.17 13.57 23.21
C LYS A 118 19.62 13.91 23.56
N ALA A 119 19.86 14.68 24.62
CA ALA A 119 21.20 15.04 25.08
C ALA A 119 21.98 13.81 25.58
N LEU A 120 21.34 12.92 26.34
CA LEU A 120 21.94 11.66 26.82
C LEU A 120 22.32 10.73 25.66
N ARG A 121 21.43 10.53 24.67
CA ARG A 121 21.75 9.77 23.45
C ARG A 121 22.89 10.42 22.65
N ALA A 122 22.92 11.75 22.58
CA ALA A 122 23.98 12.48 21.88
C ALA A 122 25.35 12.37 22.56
N SER A 123 25.40 12.33 23.90
CA SER A 123 26.63 12.09 24.67
C SER A 123 27.07 10.61 24.68
N GLY A 124 26.27 9.70 24.11
CA GLY A 124 26.60 8.28 23.98
C GLY A 124 26.06 7.38 25.09
N ILE A 125 25.15 7.88 25.92
CA ILE A 125 24.48 7.12 26.99
C ILE A 125 23.16 6.58 26.41
N ASN A 126 23.15 5.31 25.99
CA ASN A 126 22.04 4.70 25.26
C ASN A 126 21.33 3.57 26.04
N GLY A 127 22.04 2.85 26.92
CA GLY A 127 21.47 1.74 27.69
C GLY A 127 21.09 0.51 26.87
N ASP A 128 21.62 0.39 25.65
CA ASP A 128 21.44 -0.75 24.75
C ASP A 128 22.63 -1.72 24.77
N GLY A 129 23.76 -1.33 25.38
CA GLY A 129 25.00 -2.09 25.41
C GLY A 129 25.76 -2.06 24.08
N ILE A 130 25.47 -1.11 23.19
CA ILE A 130 26.11 -0.96 21.87
C ILE A 130 27.02 0.28 21.87
N VAL A 131 28.31 0.05 22.11
CA VAL A 131 29.30 1.14 22.19
C VAL A 131 29.83 1.47 20.79
N ALA A 132 29.77 2.76 20.43
CA ALA A 132 30.27 3.29 19.17
C ALA A 132 31.66 3.93 19.36
N PRO A 133 32.54 3.96 18.34
CA PRO A 133 33.89 4.50 18.51
C PRO A 133 33.92 6.01 18.80
N GLU A 134 32.85 6.75 18.52
CA GLU A 134 32.75 8.19 18.85
C GLU A 134 32.35 8.46 20.31
N THR A 135 31.92 7.44 21.08
CA THR A 135 31.52 7.60 22.49
C THR A 135 32.62 7.20 23.46
N ILE A 136 33.77 6.75 22.95
CA ILE A 136 34.94 6.34 23.73
C ILE A 136 35.95 7.49 23.78
N THR A 137 36.40 7.86 24.98
CA THR A 137 37.36 8.94 25.20
C THR A 137 38.81 8.55 24.91
N ASP A 138 39.16 7.28 25.10
CA ASP A 138 40.48 6.73 24.76
C ASP A 138 40.59 6.43 23.26
N ALA A 139 41.48 7.15 22.57
CA ALA A 139 41.72 6.98 21.13
C ALA A 139 42.18 5.57 20.75
N GLY A 140 43.01 4.92 21.57
CA GLY A 140 43.51 3.57 21.33
C GLY A 140 42.44 2.49 21.51
N VAL A 141 41.45 2.73 22.35
CA VAL A 141 40.27 1.86 22.48
C VAL A 141 39.26 2.14 21.35
N ALA A 142 39.08 3.40 20.95
CA ALA A 142 38.26 3.76 19.80
C ALA A 142 38.79 3.17 18.48
N ASP A 143 40.10 3.15 18.25
CA ASP A 143 40.72 2.51 17.08
C ASP A 143 40.61 0.98 17.11
N ALA A 144 40.64 0.35 18.30
CA ALA A 144 40.32 -1.06 18.43
C ALA A 144 38.88 -1.36 18.01
N VAL A 145 37.90 -0.55 18.44
CA VAL A 145 36.49 -0.64 18.00
C VAL A 145 36.37 -0.46 16.48
N ARG A 146 37.00 0.57 15.89
CA ARG A 146 37.01 0.76 14.41
C ARG A 146 37.58 -0.44 13.67
N THR A 147 38.64 -1.05 14.21
CA THR A 147 39.27 -2.24 13.62
C THR A 147 38.31 -3.44 13.66
N ILE A 148 37.63 -3.69 14.78
CA ILE A 148 36.65 -4.78 14.90
C ILE A 148 35.44 -4.54 13.97
N LEU A 149 34.96 -3.30 13.85
CA LEU A 149 33.86 -2.91 12.94
C LEU A 149 34.22 -3.03 11.44
N SER A 150 35.50 -3.16 11.09
CA SER A 150 35.91 -3.43 9.70
C SER A 150 35.72 -4.90 9.28
N VAL A 151 35.63 -5.81 10.26
CA VAL A 151 35.56 -7.27 10.03
C VAL A 151 34.26 -7.91 10.51
N LEU A 152 33.60 -7.33 11.51
CA LEU A 152 32.27 -7.72 11.96
C LEU A 152 31.20 -6.78 11.40
N ASP A 153 30.02 -7.33 11.13
CA ASP A 153 28.89 -6.54 10.66
C ASP A 153 28.28 -5.77 11.84
N ALA A 154 28.40 -4.44 11.79
CA ALA A 154 28.02 -3.54 12.87
C ALA A 154 26.51 -3.55 13.17
N LYS A 155 26.15 -3.42 14.45
CA LYS A 155 24.79 -3.04 14.86
C LYS A 155 24.71 -1.54 15.06
N GLU A 156 23.52 -0.98 14.83
CA GLU A 156 23.23 0.42 15.14
C GLU A 156 22.69 0.53 16.56
N ASN A 157 23.21 1.49 17.32
CA ASN A 157 22.69 1.84 18.64
C ASN A 157 21.45 2.74 18.54
N LEU A 158 20.81 3.05 19.66
CA LEU A 158 19.63 3.93 19.73
C LEU A 158 19.86 5.37 19.25
N ALA A 159 21.11 5.77 18.99
CA ALA A 159 21.49 7.03 18.36
C ALA A 159 21.80 6.91 16.85
N GLY A 160 21.58 5.73 16.24
CA GLY A 160 21.87 5.46 14.82
C GLY A 160 23.35 5.33 14.48
N LYS A 161 24.24 5.20 15.49
CA LYS A 161 25.68 5.02 15.29
C LYS A 161 26.04 3.54 15.30
N LYS A 162 27.00 3.16 14.46
CA LYS A 162 27.49 1.79 14.35
C LYS A 162 28.44 1.46 15.50
N GLY A 163 28.16 0.36 16.20
CA GLY A 163 28.88 -0.05 17.40
C GLY A 163 28.91 -1.57 17.60
N ILE A 164 29.49 -1.96 18.73
CA ILE A 164 29.78 -3.34 19.12
C ILE A 164 29.01 -3.67 20.41
N ASP A 165 28.38 -4.84 20.47
CA ASP A 165 27.77 -5.39 21.68
C ASP A 165 28.65 -6.46 22.36
N ALA A 166 28.25 -6.89 23.56
CA ALA A 166 29.00 -7.90 24.32
C ALA A 166 29.15 -9.24 23.57
N ALA A 167 28.13 -9.66 22.80
CA ALA A 167 28.17 -10.92 22.06
C ALA A 167 29.13 -10.85 20.85
N MET A 168 29.19 -9.70 20.18
CA MET A 168 30.18 -9.41 19.14
C MET A 168 31.60 -9.38 19.70
N LEU A 169 31.81 -8.77 20.87
CA LEU A 169 33.11 -8.70 21.53
C LEU A 169 33.63 -10.10 21.89
N GLU A 170 32.79 -10.95 22.50
CA GLU A 170 33.16 -12.33 22.83
C GLU A 170 33.38 -13.20 21.58
N ALA A 171 32.54 -13.04 20.55
CA ALA A 171 32.75 -13.69 19.27
C ALA A 171 34.01 -13.20 18.54
N PHE A 172 34.45 -11.96 18.78
CA PHE A 172 35.72 -11.44 18.30
C PHE A 172 36.90 -12.04 19.08
N ARG A 173 36.87 -12.05 20.43
CA ARG A 173 37.91 -12.66 21.28
C ARG A 173 38.22 -14.09 20.84
N LYS A 174 37.18 -14.93 20.73
CA LYS A 174 37.33 -16.33 20.32
C LYS A 174 37.97 -16.50 18.94
N ARG A 175 37.63 -15.66 17.96
CA ARG A 175 38.22 -15.68 16.61
C ARG A 175 39.64 -15.11 16.60
N ARG A 176 39.92 -14.05 17.38
CA ARG A 176 41.26 -13.50 17.57
C ARG A 176 42.20 -14.56 18.12
N ASP A 177 41.79 -15.28 19.16
CA ASP A 177 42.66 -16.25 19.83
C ASP A 177 42.97 -17.45 18.92
N ALA A 178 41.98 -17.93 18.15
CA ALA A 178 42.19 -18.90 17.09
C ALA A 178 43.12 -18.37 15.98
N GLY A 179 42.96 -17.10 15.58
CA GLY A 179 43.83 -16.43 14.60
C GLY A 179 45.27 -16.25 15.08
N LEU A 180 45.48 -15.91 16.35
CA LEU A 180 46.81 -15.80 16.96
C LEU A 180 47.51 -17.16 17.00
N ALA A 181 46.83 -18.20 17.50
CA ALA A 181 47.36 -19.56 17.50
C ALA A 181 47.71 -20.06 16.08
N ARG A 182 46.92 -19.66 15.06
CA ARG A 182 47.20 -19.94 13.65
C ARG A 182 48.44 -19.20 13.14
N LEU A 183 48.60 -17.92 13.48
CA LEU A 183 49.75 -17.09 13.09
C LEU A 183 51.05 -17.50 13.82
N ASP A 184 50.96 -18.16 14.96
CA ASP A 184 52.13 -18.72 15.66
C ASP A 184 52.55 -20.07 15.03
N ALA A 185 51.58 -20.87 14.57
CA ALA A 185 51.81 -22.11 13.82
C ALA A 185 52.28 -21.90 12.36
N GLU A 186 52.13 -20.68 11.80
CA GLU A 186 52.53 -20.33 10.44
C GLU A 186 53.99 -20.70 10.14
N SER A 187 54.90 -20.39 11.07
CA SER A 187 56.34 -20.66 10.93
C SER A 187 56.68 -22.15 10.73
N ALA A 188 55.89 -23.06 11.31
CA ALA A 188 56.06 -24.50 11.16
C ALA A 188 55.47 -25.04 9.84
N LEU A 189 54.47 -24.37 9.27
CA LEU A 189 53.83 -24.74 8.01
C LEU A 189 54.58 -24.17 6.79
N MET A 190 55.22 -23.01 6.94
CA MET A 190 56.04 -22.38 5.89
C MET A 190 57.41 -23.05 5.78
N VAL A 191 57.42 -24.35 5.43
CA VAL A 191 58.61 -25.23 5.32
C VAL A 191 59.71 -24.69 4.40
N TRP A 192 59.38 -23.72 3.54
CA TRP A 192 60.27 -23.11 2.56
C TRP A 192 60.59 -21.62 2.87
N GLY A 193 60.28 -21.13 4.07
CA GLY A 193 60.43 -19.73 4.47
C GLY A 193 59.51 -18.80 3.67
N ASP A 194 59.94 -17.56 3.43
CA ASP A 194 59.17 -16.52 2.71
C ASP A 194 58.72 -16.96 1.30
N ALA A 195 59.50 -17.84 0.66
CA ALA A 195 59.18 -18.39 -0.66
C ALA A 195 58.08 -19.46 -0.65
N SER A 196 57.57 -19.88 0.53
CA SER A 196 56.61 -20.98 0.67
C SER A 196 55.35 -20.81 -0.17
N ILE A 197 54.77 -19.61 -0.16
CA ILE A 197 53.54 -19.32 -0.91
C ILE A 197 53.79 -19.34 -2.42
N ALA A 198 54.90 -18.75 -2.88
CA ALA A 198 55.28 -18.73 -4.29
C ALA A 198 55.55 -20.15 -4.81
N ARG A 199 56.32 -20.95 -4.06
CA ARG A 199 56.62 -22.35 -4.38
C ARG A 199 55.36 -23.21 -4.41
N ALA A 200 54.48 -23.08 -3.41
CA ALA A 200 53.22 -23.84 -3.39
C ALA A 200 52.31 -23.51 -4.58
N LYS A 201 52.23 -22.23 -4.99
CA LYS A 201 51.51 -21.81 -6.20
C LYS A 201 52.15 -22.38 -7.49
N ALA A 202 53.48 -22.38 -7.60
CA ALA A 202 54.18 -22.99 -8.72
C ALA A 202 53.95 -24.52 -8.81
N THR A 203 53.98 -25.23 -7.68
CA THR A 203 53.62 -26.66 -7.60
C THR A 203 52.18 -26.90 -8.04
N ARG A 204 51.22 -26.07 -7.61
CA ARG A 204 49.80 -26.19 -8.03
C ARG A 204 49.62 -25.94 -9.53
N ALA A 205 50.37 -25.02 -10.13
CA ALA A 205 50.32 -24.75 -11.57
C ALA A 205 50.86 -25.91 -12.42
N ALA A 206 51.83 -26.68 -11.92
CA ALA A 206 52.35 -27.88 -12.57
C ALA A 206 51.58 -29.17 -12.24
N ARG A 207 50.62 -29.11 -11.29
CA ARG A 207 49.98 -30.29 -10.66
C ARG A 207 49.38 -31.26 -11.66
N ASP A 208 48.42 -30.80 -12.46
CA ASP A 208 47.60 -31.68 -13.30
C ASP A 208 48.46 -32.41 -14.33
N VAL A 209 49.45 -31.68 -14.87
CA VAL A 209 50.37 -32.16 -15.92
C VAL A 209 51.38 -33.17 -15.36
N LEU A 210 51.90 -32.94 -14.16
CA LEU A 210 52.81 -33.90 -13.49
C LEU A 210 52.05 -35.12 -12.96
N ASP A 211 50.85 -34.94 -12.41
CA ASP A 211 49.98 -36.05 -12.01
C ASP A 211 49.63 -36.96 -13.21
N GLU A 212 49.29 -36.37 -14.37
CA GLU A 212 49.06 -37.12 -15.60
C GLU A 212 50.31 -37.89 -16.04
N TYR A 213 51.48 -37.24 -16.05
CA TYR A 213 52.75 -37.91 -16.37
C TYR A 213 53.05 -39.11 -15.46
N PHE A 214 52.87 -38.99 -14.14
CA PHE A 214 53.10 -40.11 -13.23
C PHE A 214 51.99 -41.18 -13.29
N VAL A 215 50.78 -40.86 -13.76
CA VAL A 215 49.78 -41.88 -14.18
C VAL A 215 50.27 -42.63 -15.42
N GLN A 216 50.78 -41.93 -16.44
CA GLN A 216 51.32 -42.53 -17.66
C GLN A 216 52.54 -43.42 -17.37
N CYS A 217 53.46 -43.00 -16.49
CA CYS A 217 54.59 -43.82 -16.05
C CYS A 217 54.15 -45.12 -15.37
N ARG A 218 53.13 -45.06 -14.49
CA ARG A 218 52.57 -46.26 -13.84
C ARG A 218 51.85 -47.17 -14.84
N LEU A 219 51.17 -46.62 -15.84
CA LEU A 219 50.58 -47.39 -16.93
C LEU A 219 51.66 -48.12 -17.75
N VAL A 220 52.76 -47.45 -18.12
CA VAL A 220 53.89 -48.06 -18.84
C VAL A 220 54.62 -49.12 -17.99
N ALA A 221 54.72 -48.92 -16.67
CA ALA A 221 55.28 -49.92 -15.77
C ALA A 221 54.40 -51.19 -15.66
N ALA A 222 53.07 -51.05 -15.75
CA ALA A 222 52.13 -52.16 -15.73
C ALA A 222 51.95 -52.84 -17.10
N GLN A 223 52.02 -52.07 -18.18
CA GLN A 223 51.86 -52.49 -19.58
C GLN A 223 52.87 -51.75 -20.46
N PRO A 224 54.05 -52.34 -20.74
CA PRO A 224 55.09 -51.69 -21.55
C PRO A 224 54.62 -51.26 -22.94
N GLU A 225 53.69 -52.01 -23.54
CA GLU A 225 53.08 -51.73 -24.84
C GLU A 225 52.29 -50.40 -24.89
N ALA A 226 51.79 -49.93 -23.73
CA ALA A 226 51.07 -48.67 -23.64
C ALA A 226 51.97 -47.45 -23.97
N GLY A 227 53.29 -47.57 -23.82
CA GLY A 227 54.24 -46.49 -24.13
C GLY A 227 54.25 -46.06 -25.60
N GLU A 228 53.97 -46.99 -26.52
CA GLU A 228 53.79 -46.68 -27.95
C GLU A 228 52.40 -46.09 -28.22
N GLN A 229 51.36 -46.54 -27.51
CA GLN A 229 49.98 -46.07 -27.67
C GLN A 229 49.76 -44.65 -27.10
N LEU A 230 50.59 -44.22 -26.15
CA LEU A 230 50.59 -42.85 -25.59
C LEU A 230 51.23 -41.80 -26.53
N ARG A 231 51.81 -42.22 -27.66
CA ARG A 231 52.28 -41.30 -28.71
C ARG A 231 51.11 -40.92 -29.61
N LEU A 232 51.03 -39.66 -30.04
CA LEU A 232 49.99 -39.26 -31.01
C LEU A 232 50.19 -40.02 -32.33
N PRO A 233 49.16 -40.72 -32.87
CA PRO A 233 49.26 -41.37 -34.16
C PRO A 233 49.52 -40.37 -35.28
N ALA A 234 50.38 -40.73 -36.25
CA ALA A 234 50.78 -39.85 -37.34
C ALA A 234 49.59 -39.30 -38.15
N ASP A 235 48.51 -40.06 -38.27
CA ASP A 235 47.30 -39.65 -38.99
C ASP A 235 46.50 -38.55 -38.26
N HIS A 236 46.52 -38.53 -36.92
CA HIS A 236 45.93 -37.44 -36.12
C HIS A 236 46.72 -36.14 -36.30
N VAL A 237 48.06 -36.23 -36.35
CA VAL A 237 48.93 -35.06 -36.62
C VAL A 237 48.68 -34.54 -38.05
N ARG A 238 48.60 -35.43 -39.04
CA ARG A 238 48.32 -35.06 -40.44
C ARG A 238 46.94 -34.40 -40.60
N GLY A 239 45.92 -34.90 -39.88
CA GLY A 239 44.56 -34.32 -39.90
C GLY A 239 44.45 -32.94 -39.21
N ALA A 240 45.39 -32.59 -38.33
CA ALA A 240 45.44 -31.27 -37.69
C ALA A 240 46.21 -30.22 -38.50
N MET A 241 46.99 -30.61 -39.53
CA MET A 241 47.81 -29.67 -40.29
C MET A 241 46.97 -28.63 -41.03
N GLY A 242 47.30 -27.36 -40.83
CA GLY A 242 46.62 -26.21 -41.43
C GLY A 242 45.66 -25.47 -40.50
N ASP A 243 45.22 -26.10 -39.39
CA ASP A 243 44.42 -25.45 -38.35
C ASP A 243 45.24 -25.23 -37.07
N ARG A 244 45.36 -23.97 -36.66
CA ARG A 244 46.07 -23.55 -35.45
C ARG A 244 45.41 -24.10 -34.17
N GLU A 245 44.09 -24.20 -34.14
CA GLU A 245 43.37 -24.66 -32.94
C GLU A 245 43.45 -26.19 -32.81
N ALA A 246 43.27 -26.93 -33.90
CA ALA A 246 43.54 -28.38 -33.92
C ALA A 246 44.99 -28.72 -33.55
N LEU A 247 45.99 -28.00 -34.07
CA LEU A 247 47.40 -28.19 -33.69
C LEU A 247 47.63 -27.90 -32.20
N ALA A 248 47.06 -26.82 -31.66
CA ALA A 248 47.17 -26.50 -30.24
C ALA A 248 46.50 -27.56 -29.34
N LYS A 249 45.36 -28.12 -29.77
CA LYS A 249 44.66 -29.21 -29.08
C LYS A 249 45.47 -30.51 -29.12
N ALA A 250 46.03 -30.87 -30.28
CA ALA A 250 46.91 -32.03 -30.43
C ALA A 250 48.18 -31.90 -29.57
N ALA A 251 48.78 -30.72 -29.51
CA ALA A 251 49.97 -30.45 -28.68
C ALA A 251 49.71 -30.52 -27.16
N ARG A 252 48.46 -30.34 -26.71
CA ARG A 252 48.06 -30.55 -25.29
C ARG A 252 47.85 -32.02 -24.93
N ALA A 253 47.62 -32.89 -25.91
CA ALA A 253 47.39 -34.33 -25.70
C ALA A 253 48.69 -35.16 -25.77
N LEU A 254 49.86 -34.52 -25.92
CA LEU A 254 51.16 -35.17 -25.88
C LEU A 254 51.68 -35.28 -24.44
N PRO A 255 52.25 -36.44 -24.03
CA PRO A 255 53.06 -36.54 -22.83
C PRO A 255 54.16 -35.47 -22.77
N ILE A 256 54.37 -34.89 -21.59
CA ILE A 256 55.39 -33.83 -21.40
C ILE A 256 56.83 -34.32 -21.54
N ALA A 257 57.05 -35.61 -21.36
CA ALA A 257 58.29 -36.33 -21.58
C ALA A 257 57.92 -37.78 -21.92
N PRO A 258 58.82 -38.59 -22.49
CA PRO A 258 58.58 -40.02 -22.64
C PRO A 258 58.27 -40.66 -21.26
N PRO A 259 57.11 -41.32 -21.07
CA PRO A 259 56.76 -41.94 -19.79
C PRO A 259 57.70 -43.13 -19.51
N ARG A 260 58.23 -43.19 -18.28
CA ARG A 260 59.26 -44.15 -17.88
C ARG A 260 58.72 -45.14 -16.84
N ALA A 261 59.01 -46.43 -17.02
CA ALA A 261 58.65 -47.47 -16.05
C ALA A 261 59.37 -47.32 -14.69
N ASP A 262 60.45 -46.54 -14.63
CA ASP A 262 61.18 -46.21 -13.38
C ASP A 262 60.50 -45.14 -12.52
N GLY A 263 59.41 -44.52 -12.99
CA GLY A 263 58.67 -43.51 -12.22
C GLY A 263 59.44 -42.20 -12.01
N THR A 264 60.36 -41.86 -12.92
CA THR A 264 61.14 -40.61 -12.86
C THR A 264 60.84 -39.69 -14.04
N LEU A 265 60.74 -38.38 -13.78
CA LEU A 265 60.76 -37.34 -14.82
C LEU A 265 62.18 -36.80 -14.96
N ARG A 266 62.68 -36.70 -16.19
CA ARG A 266 63.98 -36.06 -16.49
C ARG A 266 63.75 -34.73 -17.16
N PHE A 267 64.21 -33.63 -16.57
CA PHE A 267 63.92 -32.28 -17.09
C PHE A 267 64.56 -32.02 -18.47
N ALA A 268 65.70 -32.67 -18.76
CA ALA A 268 66.34 -32.62 -20.08
C ALA A 268 65.52 -33.31 -21.21
N GLU A 269 64.59 -34.20 -20.86
CA GLU A 269 63.74 -34.95 -21.81
C GLU A 269 62.33 -34.31 -21.96
N VAL A 270 62.10 -33.11 -21.39
CA VAL A 270 60.81 -32.41 -21.44
C VAL A 270 60.58 -31.73 -22.79
N VAL A 271 59.45 -32.04 -23.42
CA VAL A 271 59.02 -31.57 -24.73
C VAL A 271 58.43 -30.16 -24.63
N ARG A 272 58.74 -29.30 -25.62
CA ARG A 272 58.25 -27.90 -25.72
C ARG A 272 56.77 -27.80 -26.10
N GLY A 273 55.89 -28.34 -25.26
CA GLY A 273 54.44 -28.18 -25.35
C GLY A 273 53.90 -26.98 -24.56
N PRO A 274 52.57 -26.76 -24.54
CA PRO A 274 51.94 -25.63 -23.86
C PRO A 274 52.19 -25.54 -22.35
N ALA A 275 52.53 -26.65 -21.70
CA ALA A 275 52.86 -26.70 -20.27
C ALA A 275 54.35 -26.46 -19.96
N TYR A 276 55.21 -26.32 -20.98
CA TYR A 276 56.67 -26.26 -20.82
C TYR A 276 57.12 -25.12 -19.88
N GLU A 277 56.57 -23.92 -20.05
CA GLU A 277 56.94 -22.75 -19.22
C GLU A 277 56.53 -22.91 -17.76
N ALA A 278 55.39 -23.58 -17.49
CA ALA A 278 54.95 -23.88 -16.13
C ALA A 278 55.85 -24.93 -15.47
N ILE A 279 56.30 -25.93 -16.22
CA ILE A 279 57.21 -26.99 -15.74
C ILE A 279 58.61 -26.44 -15.49
N GLU A 280 59.16 -25.60 -16.38
CA GLU A 280 60.45 -24.94 -16.14
C GLU A 280 60.38 -23.91 -15.00
N THR A 281 59.25 -23.20 -14.84
CA THR A 281 59.04 -22.35 -13.66
C THR A 281 59.01 -23.20 -12.39
N PHE A 282 58.30 -24.33 -12.38
CA PHE A 282 58.32 -25.27 -11.26
C PHE A 282 59.72 -25.85 -10.99
N ARG A 283 60.49 -26.18 -12.04
CA ARG A 283 61.88 -26.65 -11.92
C ARG A 283 62.76 -25.59 -11.25
N ARG A 284 62.74 -24.35 -11.74
CA ARG A 284 63.56 -23.24 -11.26
C ARG A 284 63.19 -22.77 -9.86
N GLU A 285 61.90 -22.61 -9.57
CA GLU A 285 61.42 -22.02 -8.32
C GLU A 285 61.29 -23.04 -7.17
N VAL A 286 60.99 -24.31 -7.50
CA VAL A 286 60.69 -25.37 -6.52
C VAL A 286 61.72 -26.50 -6.54
N VAL A 287 61.99 -27.13 -7.68
CA VAL A 287 62.82 -28.36 -7.71
C VAL A 287 64.28 -28.05 -7.37
N VAL A 288 64.92 -27.12 -8.09
CA VAL A 288 66.33 -26.77 -7.84
C VAL A 288 66.54 -26.26 -6.40
N PRO A 289 65.71 -25.35 -5.83
CA PRO A 289 65.95 -24.84 -4.48
C PRO A 289 65.60 -25.80 -3.34
N VAL A 290 64.79 -26.85 -3.58
CA VAL A 290 64.31 -27.76 -2.52
C VAL A 290 64.97 -29.15 -2.60
N LEU A 291 65.30 -29.63 -3.80
CA LEU A 291 65.90 -30.96 -4.03
C LEU A 291 67.37 -30.89 -4.48
N GLY A 292 67.89 -29.71 -4.84
CA GLY A 292 69.28 -29.53 -5.27
C GLY A 292 69.50 -29.89 -6.73
N GLU A 293 69.80 -31.16 -7.02
CA GLU A 293 70.09 -31.65 -8.38
C GLU A 293 68.82 -31.74 -9.23
N GLY A 294 68.38 -30.59 -9.75
CA GLY A 294 67.12 -30.42 -10.49
C GLY A 294 67.07 -31.01 -11.90
N ASP A 295 67.71 -32.15 -12.14
CA ASP A 295 67.67 -32.88 -13.42
C ASP A 295 66.72 -34.07 -13.41
N VAL A 296 66.43 -34.66 -12.24
CA VAL A 296 65.53 -35.81 -12.09
C VAL A 296 64.52 -35.58 -10.95
N LEU A 297 63.24 -35.79 -11.22
CA LEU A 297 62.16 -35.78 -10.23
C LEU A 297 61.53 -37.18 -10.11
N PRO A 298 61.75 -37.93 -9.02
CA PRO A 298 61.05 -39.19 -8.77
C PRO A 298 59.61 -38.95 -8.27
N GLU A 299 58.70 -39.90 -8.54
CA GLU A 299 57.28 -39.81 -8.13
C GLU A 299 57.10 -39.60 -6.60
N SER A 300 57.99 -40.16 -5.77
CA SER A 300 57.98 -39.94 -4.32
C SER A 300 58.20 -38.47 -3.96
N ALA A 301 59.25 -37.84 -4.50
CA ALA A 301 59.52 -36.43 -4.27
C ALA A 301 58.43 -35.53 -4.83
N TRP A 302 57.82 -35.88 -5.97
CA TRP A 302 56.63 -35.18 -6.48
C TRP A 302 55.46 -35.23 -5.47
N ARG A 303 55.13 -36.41 -4.95
CA ARG A 303 54.07 -36.58 -3.95
C ARG A 303 54.35 -35.78 -2.66
N ASP A 304 55.60 -35.71 -2.22
CA ASP A 304 55.99 -34.93 -1.03
C ASP A 304 55.91 -33.42 -1.27
N LEU A 305 56.37 -32.92 -2.43
CA LEU A 305 56.24 -31.51 -2.81
C LEU A 305 54.78 -31.08 -2.94
N ARG A 306 53.94 -31.94 -3.54
CA ARG A 306 52.49 -31.75 -3.64
C ARG A 306 51.83 -31.72 -2.26
N ALA A 307 52.11 -32.68 -1.39
CA ALA A 307 51.51 -32.74 -0.05
C ALA A 307 51.83 -31.49 0.79
N LYS A 308 53.08 -31.02 0.75
CA LYS A 308 53.49 -29.76 1.40
C LYS A 308 52.80 -28.54 0.80
N SER A 309 52.70 -28.47 -0.53
CA SER A 309 52.04 -27.37 -1.23
C SER A 309 50.53 -27.33 -0.95
N ASP A 310 49.86 -28.47 -0.96
CA ASP A 310 48.43 -28.59 -0.65
C ASP A 310 48.14 -28.16 0.80
N ALA A 311 49.01 -28.53 1.76
CA ALA A 311 48.89 -28.06 3.15
C ALA A 311 49.03 -26.53 3.28
N ILE A 312 50.03 -25.93 2.62
CA ILE A 312 50.25 -24.47 2.63
C ILE A 312 49.05 -23.75 1.99
N LEU A 313 48.56 -24.21 0.83
CA LEU A 313 47.47 -23.55 0.12
C LEU A 313 46.13 -23.72 0.84
N ALA A 314 45.84 -24.89 1.41
CA ALA A 314 44.64 -25.10 2.23
C ALA A 314 44.63 -24.18 3.45
N TRP A 315 45.80 -23.92 4.06
CA TRP A 315 45.92 -22.97 5.17
C TRP A 315 45.66 -21.52 4.74
N ILE A 316 46.10 -21.10 3.55
CA ILE A 316 45.78 -19.76 3.01
C ILE A 316 44.26 -19.66 2.73
N GLU A 317 43.70 -20.61 1.97
CA GLU A 317 42.27 -20.62 1.59
C GLU A 317 41.32 -20.71 2.79
N GLU A 318 41.72 -21.34 3.90
CA GLU A 318 40.95 -21.33 5.15
C GLU A 318 41.10 -20.00 5.91
N GLY A 319 42.27 -19.37 5.89
CA GLY A 319 42.50 -18.05 6.50
C GLY A 319 41.73 -16.93 5.79
N GLU A 320 41.64 -16.96 4.46
CA GLU A 320 40.90 -15.97 3.66
C GLU A 320 39.37 -16.00 3.88
N LYS A 321 38.82 -17.10 4.42
CA LYS A 321 37.38 -17.23 4.70
C LYS A 321 36.91 -16.48 5.94
N ASP A 322 37.79 -16.25 6.92
CA ASP A 322 37.45 -15.49 8.13
C ASP A 322 38.04 -14.08 8.06
N ARG A 323 37.15 -13.07 7.94
CA ARG A 323 37.52 -11.65 7.91
C ARG A 323 38.35 -11.23 9.13
N VAL A 324 38.17 -11.87 10.29
CA VAL A 324 38.98 -11.60 11.49
C VAL A 324 40.40 -12.12 11.32
N ILE A 325 40.59 -13.34 10.80
CA ILE A 325 41.93 -13.91 10.53
C ILE A 325 42.65 -13.07 9.46
N GLY A 326 41.91 -12.57 8.47
CA GLY A 326 42.42 -11.64 7.44
C GLY A 326 43.04 -10.32 7.96
N LEU A 327 42.89 -9.97 9.24
CA LEU A 327 43.62 -8.86 9.85
C LEU A 327 45.12 -9.15 10.05
N GLY A 328 45.53 -10.43 10.07
CA GLY A 328 46.92 -10.87 10.18
C GLY A 328 47.65 -10.21 11.35
N ALA A 329 48.77 -9.54 11.07
CA ALA A 329 49.59 -8.88 12.08
C ALA A 329 48.83 -7.84 12.94
N LYS A 330 47.73 -7.26 12.45
CA LYS A 330 46.89 -6.33 13.26
C LYS A 330 46.20 -7.03 14.44
N LEU A 331 45.99 -8.36 14.39
CA LEU A 331 45.47 -9.10 15.55
C LEU A 331 46.40 -9.01 16.76
N ARG A 332 47.72 -9.00 16.54
CA ARG A 332 48.73 -8.85 17.61
C ARG A 332 48.78 -7.42 18.17
N GLN A 333 48.25 -6.42 17.45
CA GLN A 333 48.14 -5.03 17.91
C GLN A 333 46.92 -4.79 18.81
N LEU A 334 45.92 -5.70 18.77
CA LEU A 334 44.72 -5.63 19.60
C LEU A 334 44.94 -6.34 20.94
N THR A 335 45.42 -5.57 21.93
CA THR A 335 45.75 -6.08 23.27
C THR A 335 44.52 -6.57 24.03
N GLY A 336 44.72 -7.50 24.98
CA GLY A 336 43.65 -7.92 25.90
C GLY A 336 43.04 -6.74 26.65
N ALA A 337 43.88 -5.85 27.18
CA ALA A 337 43.45 -4.66 27.92
C ALA A 337 42.52 -3.73 27.12
N GLN A 338 42.75 -3.55 25.81
CA GLN A 338 41.82 -2.79 24.96
C GLN A 338 40.46 -3.48 24.85
N LEU A 339 40.42 -4.81 24.67
CA LEU A 339 39.17 -5.56 24.60
C LEU A 339 38.42 -5.55 25.95
N ASP A 340 39.16 -5.59 27.06
CA ASP A 340 38.61 -5.51 28.42
C ASP A 340 38.02 -4.12 28.68
N ALA A 341 38.69 -3.05 28.24
CA ALA A 341 38.17 -1.68 28.29
C ALA A 341 36.90 -1.47 27.43
N ILE A 342 36.78 -2.13 26.27
CA ILE A 342 35.53 -2.16 25.48
C ILE A 342 34.43 -2.87 26.28
N GLY A 343 34.74 -4.00 26.91
CA GLY A 343 33.80 -4.73 27.77
C GLY A 343 33.30 -3.89 28.95
N GLU A 344 34.19 -3.14 29.62
CA GLU A 344 33.82 -2.19 30.65
C GLU A 344 32.93 -1.05 30.13
N ALA A 345 33.21 -0.52 28.94
CA ALA A 345 32.38 0.53 28.34
C ALA A 345 30.97 0.02 28.05
N ILE A 346 30.84 -1.21 27.53
CA ILE A 346 29.55 -1.87 27.31
C ILE A 346 28.81 -2.07 28.65
N ALA A 347 29.50 -2.55 29.68
CA ALA A 347 28.90 -2.74 31.01
C ALA A 347 28.44 -1.41 31.65
N LYS A 348 29.20 -0.32 31.46
CA LYS A 348 28.85 1.04 31.92
C LYS A 348 27.61 1.56 31.19
N ASP A 349 27.49 1.37 29.87
CA ASP A 349 26.27 1.75 29.14
C ASP A 349 25.04 0.95 29.62
N VAL A 350 25.15 -0.38 29.74
CA VAL A 350 24.07 -1.23 30.26
C VAL A 350 23.63 -0.80 31.68
N ALA A 351 24.54 -0.32 32.52
CA ALA A 351 24.20 0.20 33.85
C ALA A 351 23.32 1.47 33.82
N HIS A 352 23.30 2.23 32.72
CA HIS A 352 22.41 3.38 32.55
C HIS A 352 20.99 2.99 32.11
N LYS A 353 20.78 1.75 31.63
CA LYS A 353 19.48 1.27 31.13
C LYS A 353 18.30 1.54 32.07
N PRO A 354 18.35 1.23 33.39
CA PRO A 354 17.19 1.45 34.27
C PRO A 354 16.82 2.94 34.41
N THR A 355 17.79 3.84 34.31
CA THR A 355 17.56 5.29 34.33
C THR A 355 16.92 5.76 33.03
N LEU A 356 17.37 5.26 31.88
CA LEU A 356 16.79 5.60 30.58
C LEU A 356 15.39 5.02 30.41
N ASP A 357 15.14 3.80 30.87
CA ASP A 357 13.81 3.19 30.91
C ASP A 357 12.85 3.99 31.81
N ALA A 358 13.34 4.56 32.92
CA ALA A 358 12.57 5.47 33.77
C ALA A 358 12.29 6.82 33.10
N ILE A 359 13.23 7.38 32.33
CA ILE A 359 13.02 8.60 31.52
C ILE A 359 12.00 8.35 30.40
N ALA A 360 12.08 7.21 29.71
CA ALA A 360 11.09 6.82 28.70
C ALA A 360 9.70 6.58 29.32
N SER A 361 9.64 5.99 30.52
CA SER A 361 8.39 5.82 31.28
C SER A 361 7.81 7.17 31.75
N LEU A 362 8.66 8.14 32.07
CA LEU A 362 8.26 9.50 32.39
C LEU A 362 7.72 10.25 31.16
N GLU A 363 8.38 10.14 30.00
CA GLU A 363 7.85 10.65 28.72
C GLU A 363 6.49 10.03 28.41
N LYS A 364 6.38 8.70 28.52
CA LYS A 364 5.12 7.96 28.38
C LYS A 364 4.03 8.54 29.28
N LEU A 365 4.31 8.78 30.56
CA LEU A 365 3.32 9.29 31.51
C LEU A 365 2.82 10.69 31.12
N ILE A 366 3.71 11.61 30.74
CA ILE A 366 3.33 12.96 30.29
C ILE A 366 2.54 12.89 28.97
N LEU A 367 2.89 11.97 28.06
CA LEU A 367 2.12 11.72 26.84
C LEU A 367 0.72 11.15 27.13
N HIS A 368 0.58 10.27 28.12
CA HIS A 368 -0.73 9.79 28.57
C HIS A 368 -1.53 10.95 29.18
N GLN A 369 -0.92 11.78 30.02
CA GLN A 369 -1.54 12.99 30.54
C GLN A 369 -2.05 13.92 29.43
N ARG A 370 -1.27 14.10 28.37
CA ARG A 370 -1.64 14.97 27.24
C ARG A 370 -2.73 14.38 26.34
N TRP A 371 -2.67 13.09 26.01
CA TRP A 371 -3.44 12.52 24.90
C TRP A 371 -4.47 11.46 25.30
N LEU A 372 -4.34 10.78 26.44
CA LEU A 372 -5.10 9.56 26.75
C LEU A 372 -6.61 9.81 26.82
N LEU A 373 -7.06 10.85 27.53
CA LEU A 373 -8.49 11.20 27.65
C LEU A 373 -9.10 11.60 26.31
N ARG A 374 -8.34 12.32 25.46
CA ARG A 374 -8.78 12.70 24.11
C ARG A 374 -8.81 11.50 23.16
N PHE A 375 -7.82 10.62 23.23
CA PHE A 375 -7.78 9.37 22.48
C PHE A 375 -8.94 8.46 22.86
N ALA A 376 -9.17 8.25 24.16
CA ALA A 376 -10.29 7.45 24.65
C ALA A 376 -11.64 8.03 24.20
N ASN A 377 -11.84 9.35 24.21
CA ASN A 377 -13.02 9.97 23.60
C ASN A 377 -13.12 9.64 22.11
N ASN A 378 -12.04 9.74 21.34
CA ASN A 378 -12.00 9.40 19.91
C ASN A 378 -12.08 7.90 19.58
N PHE A 379 -12.04 7.01 20.58
CA PHE A 379 -12.06 5.56 20.41
C PHE A 379 -13.35 4.94 20.97
N ILE A 380 -13.65 5.21 22.25
CA ILE A 380 -14.79 4.61 22.98
C ILE A 380 -16.12 5.25 22.55
N ALA A 381 -16.18 6.57 22.30
CA ALA A 381 -17.44 7.30 22.20
C ALA A 381 -17.60 8.26 20.99
N MET A 382 -16.49 8.65 20.36
CA MET A 382 -16.37 9.55 19.20
C MET A 382 -17.18 10.88 19.23
N PRO A 383 -17.22 11.66 20.33
CA PRO A 383 -17.92 12.94 20.33
C PRO A 383 -17.25 13.99 19.43
N GLU A 384 -15.91 14.01 19.32
CA GLU A 384 -15.16 14.97 18.47
C GLU A 384 -15.45 14.79 16.97
N LEU A 385 -16.03 13.67 16.54
CA LEU A 385 -16.49 13.50 15.14
C LEU A 385 -17.60 14.49 14.77
N PHE A 386 -18.32 15.02 15.76
CA PHE A 386 -19.51 15.85 15.58
C PHE A 386 -19.40 17.24 16.25
N ASP A 387 -18.21 17.64 16.73
CA ASP A 387 -17.97 18.96 17.33
C ASP A 387 -17.46 19.99 16.29
N HIS A 388 -18.15 21.12 16.17
CA HIS A 388 -17.75 22.20 15.27
C HIS A 388 -16.47 22.93 15.69
N LYS A 389 -16.01 22.77 16.94
CA LYS A 389 -14.85 23.48 17.50
C LYS A 389 -13.56 22.68 17.49
N ARG A 390 -13.64 21.35 17.44
CA ARG A 390 -12.49 20.44 17.54
C ARG A 390 -12.56 19.38 16.45
N SER A 391 -11.43 19.11 15.82
CA SER A 391 -11.30 18.04 14.84
C SER A 391 -11.02 16.71 15.54
N ALA A 392 -11.66 15.62 15.12
CA ALA A 392 -11.40 14.27 15.62
C ALA A 392 -9.98 13.82 15.28
N LEU A 393 -9.38 12.94 16.10
CA LEU A 393 -7.98 12.50 15.91
C LEU A 393 -7.75 11.78 14.56
N PHE A 394 -8.75 11.12 13.99
CA PHE A 394 -8.65 10.48 12.67
C PHE A 394 -8.97 11.41 11.48
N GLN A 395 -9.24 12.70 11.73
CA GLN A 395 -9.34 13.71 10.68
C GLN A 395 -7.93 14.22 10.35
N ARG A 396 -7.46 13.95 9.14
CA ARG A 396 -6.16 14.44 8.65
C ARG A 396 -6.13 15.91 8.24
N GLY A 397 -7.28 16.57 8.20
CA GLY A 397 -7.38 17.96 7.75
C GLY A 397 -8.71 18.25 7.08
N THR A 398 -8.77 19.38 6.38
CA THR A 398 -9.96 19.82 5.63
C THR A 398 -9.64 20.05 4.17
N LEU A 399 -10.61 19.79 3.28
CA LEU A 399 -10.47 20.00 1.84
C LEU A 399 -11.40 21.13 1.39
N THR A 400 -10.89 22.04 0.56
CA THR A 400 -11.68 23.03 -0.16
C THR A 400 -11.68 22.71 -1.65
N LEU A 401 -12.84 22.31 -2.19
CA LEU A 401 -12.98 21.83 -3.57
C LEU A 401 -14.30 22.31 -4.17
N GLY A 402 -14.24 23.04 -5.30
CA GLY A 402 -15.42 23.48 -6.05
C GLY A 402 -16.42 24.28 -5.20
N GLY A 403 -15.95 25.33 -4.53
CA GLY A 403 -16.77 26.24 -3.72
C GLY A 403 -17.36 25.61 -2.44
N ARG A 404 -16.85 24.45 -2.01
CA ARG A 404 -17.28 23.72 -0.81
C ARG A 404 -16.10 23.44 0.09
N HIS A 405 -16.40 23.39 1.39
CA HIS A 405 -15.50 22.99 2.44
C HIS A 405 -15.94 21.62 2.99
N PHE A 406 -14.99 20.70 3.04
CA PHE A 406 -15.14 19.34 3.53
C PHE A 406 -14.35 19.19 4.82
N ALA A 407 -15.05 18.94 5.93
CA ALA A 407 -14.47 18.94 7.28
C ALA A 407 -14.01 17.55 7.77
N LEU A 408 -14.16 16.52 6.94
CA LEU A 408 -13.71 15.15 7.23
C LEU A 408 -12.90 14.64 6.04
N ALA A 409 -11.64 14.34 6.31
CA ALA A 409 -10.73 13.64 5.42
C ALA A 409 -9.96 12.61 6.25
N VAL A 410 -9.99 11.34 5.83
CA VAL A 410 -9.36 10.22 6.54
C VAL A 410 -8.23 9.67 5.67
N GLU A 411 -7.06 9.39 6.26
CA GLU A 411 -5.92 8.80 5.53
C GLU A 411 -6.25 7.39 5.02
N VAL A 412 -5.90 7.09 3.77
CA VAL A 412 -6.16 5.80 3.14
C VAL A 412 -4.84 5.17 2.69
N PRO A 413 -4.39 4.07 3.33
CA PRO A 413 -3.15 3.40 2.94
C PRO A 413 -3.29 2.57 1.65
N ASP A 414 -4.47 1.97 1.40
CA ASP A 414 -4.80 1.25 0.17
C ASP A 414 -6.15 1.74 -0.39
N ARG A 415 -6.09 2.50 -1.49
CA ARG A 415 -7.29 3.01 -2.17
C ARG A 415 -8.15 1.89 -2.76
N ALA A 416 -7.58 0.79 -3.25
CA ALA A 416 -8.34 -0.25 -3.92
C ALA A 416 -9.20 -1.04 -2.92
N ALA A 417 -8.61 -1.50 -1.82
CA ALA A 417 -9.34 -2.14 -0.73
C ALA A 417 -10.39 -1.20 -0.12
N HIS A 418 -10.02 0.05 0.14
CA HIS A 418 -10.94 1.04 0.70
C HIS A 418 -12.09 1.38 -0.27
N ALA A 419 -11.85 1.46 -1.59
CA ALA A 419 -12.89 1.71 -2.59
C ALA A 419 -13.93 0.60 -2.63
N ALA A 420 -13.50 -0.67 -2.60
CA ALA A 420 -14.40 -1.83 -2.58
C ALA A 420 -15.32 -1.83 -1.34
N LEU A 421 -14.80 -1.50 -0.16
CA LEU A 421 -15.60 -1.34 1.06
C LEU A 421 -16.56 -0.15 0.95
N ALA A 422 -16.08 1.00 0.47
CA ALA A 422 -16.84 2.24 0.39
C ALA A 422 -18.08 2.16 -0.52
N GLU A 423 -18.13 1.27 -1.51
CA GLU A 423 -19.34 1.05 -2.33
C GLU A 423 -20.56 0.67 -1.50
N SER A 424 -20.36 -0.10 -0.41
CA SER A 424 -21.43 -0.53 0.50
C SER A 424 -21.95 0.59 1.43
N SER A 425 -21.19 1.68 1.59
CA SER A 425 -21.49 2.78 2.53
C SER A 425 -22.71 3.63 2.16
N ASN A 426 -23.22 3.50 0.92
CA ASN A 426 -24.20 4.38 0.28
C ASN A 426 -23.82 5.87 0.26
N THR A 427 -22.57 6.21 0.58
CA THR A 427 -22.06 7.59 0.64
C THR A 427 -21.19 7.86 -0.58
N PHE A 428 -21.27 9.08 -1.14
CA PHE A 428 -20.36 9.49 -2.20
C PHE A 428 -19.00 9.76 -1.57
N VAL A 429 -17.95 9.10 -2.04
CA VAL A 429 -16.57 9.27 -1.54
C VAL A 429 -15.67 9.73 -2.67
N ALA A 430 -14.94 10.81 -2.46
CA ALA A 430 -13.86 11.25 -3.34
C ALA A 430 -12.51 10.87 -2.70
N TYR A 431 -11.68 10.16 -3.45
CA TYR A 431 -10.29 9.89 -3.08
C TYR A 431 -9.42 11.01 -3.67
N VAL A 432 -8.66 11.65 -2.80
CA VAL A 432 -7.89 12.85 -3.11
C VAL A 432 -6.44 12.59 -2.74
N LYS A 433 -5.54 12.72 -3.71
CA LYS A 433 -4.09 12.66 -3.50
C LYS A 433 -3.61 14.05 -3.08
N ILE A 434 -2.87 14.11 -2.00
CA ILE A 434 -2.27 15.32 -1.45
C ILE A 434 -0.76 15.26 -1.69
N GLU A 435 -0.20 16.35 -2.21
CA GLU A 435 1.22 16.43 -2.58
C GLU A 435 1.96 17.47 -1.72
N PRO A 436 2.44 17.08 -0.52
CA PRO A 436 3.19 17.97 0.35
C PRO A 436 4.62 18.21 -0.14
N ALA A 437 5.10 19.45 -0.06
CA ALA A 437 6.47 19.79 -0.42
C ALA A 437 7.50 19.03 0.45
N GLY A 438 8.38 18.26 -0.20
CA GLY A 438 9.47 17.52 0.47
C GLY A 438 9.06 16.31 1.30
N LYS A 439 7.80 15.86 1.23
CA LYS A 439 7.29 14.66 1.91
C LYS A 439 6.63 13.72 0.89
N PRO A 440 6.54 12.40 1.16
CA PRO A 440 5.82 11.48 0.26
C PRO A 440 4.35 11.89 0.15
N PRO A 441 3.73 11.79 -1.05
CA PRO A 441 2.31 12.03 -1.21
C PRO A 441 1.50 10.96 -0.49
N PHE A 442 0.33 11.35 0.00
CA PHE A 442 -0.62 10.46 0.67
C PHE A 442 -2.03 10.68 0.12
N GLU A 443 -2.90 9.68 0.27
CA GLU A 443 -4.27 9.73 -0.21
C GLU A 443 -5.25 9.82 0.96
N VAL A 444 -6.32 10.59 0.77
CA VAL A 444 -7.41 10.72 1.73
C VAL A 444 -8.77 10.41 1.10
N ALA A 445 -9.64 9.77 1.86
CA ALA A 445 -11.06 9.61 1.53
C ALA A 445 -11.85 10.77 2.12
N VAL A 446 -12.61 11.47 1.26
CA VAL A 446 -13.46 12.61 1.63
C VAL A 446 -14.92 12.28 1.29
N PRO A 447 -15.80 12.10 2.30
CA PRO A 447 -17.21 11.84 2.07
C PRO A 447 -17.96 13.13 1.71
N VAL A 448 -18.70 13.09 0.60
CA VAL A 448 -19.55 14.18 0.14
C VAL A 448 -20.96 13.96 0.68
N THR A 449 -21.26 14.63 1.78
CA THR A 449 -22.41 14.33 2.63
C THR A 449 -23.63 15.22 2.39
N ALA A 450 -23.43 16.38 1.76
CA ALA A 450 -24.46 17.35 1.41
C ALA A 450 -24.10 18.16 0.16
N GLY A 451 -25.09 18.86 -0.41
CA GLY A 451 -24.93 19.63 -1.65
C GLY A 451 -25.28 18.79 -2.88
N THR A 452 -24.32 18.64 -3.79
CA THR A 452 -24.46 17.90 -5.05
C THR A 452 -23.17 17.13 -5.38
N SER A 453 -23.26 16.01 -6.10
CA SER A 453 -22.10 15.35 -6.72
C SER A 453 -21.52 16.14 -7.90
N ALA A 454 -22.26 17.11 -8.46
CA ALA A 454 -21.81 17.90 -9.60
C ALA A 454 -20.49 18.65 -9.31
N GLY A 455 -19.66 18.78 -10.34
CA GLY A 455 -18.38 19.47 -10.25
C GLY A 455 -17.34 18.82 -9.34
N ILE A 456 -17.51 17.55 -8.94
CA ILE A 456 -16.43 16.70 -8.40
C ILE A 456 -16.15 15.64 -9.46
N THR A 457 -15.01 15.75 -10.12
CA THR A 457 -14.56 14.87 -11.20
C THR A 457 -13.11 14.47 -10.95
N VAL A 458 -12.70 13.32 -11.47
CA VAL A 458 -11.29 12.91 -11.49
C VAL A 458 -10.47 13.98 -12.23
N GLY A 459 -9.26 14.25 -11.73
CA GLY A 459 -8.37 15.31 -12.21
C GLY A 459 -8.67 16.71 -11.66
N LYS A 460 -9.78 16.92 -10.94
CA LYS A 460 -10.08 18.24 -10.37
C LYS A 460 -9.13 18.57 -9.20
N ARG A 461 -8.54 19.76 -9.22
CA ARG A 461 -7.71 20.30 -8.13
C ARG A 461 -8.53 21.07 -7.09
N GLY A 462 -8.04 21.08 -5.87
CA GLY A 462 -8.53 21.85 -4.72
C GLY A 462 -7.38 22.13 -3.75
N VAL A 463 -7.69 22.77 -2.62
CA VAL A 463 -6.70 23.07 -1.57
C VAL A 463 -7.01 22.22 -0.34
N PHE A 464 -6.05 21.43 0.10
CA PHE A 464 -6.12 20.71 1.37
C PHE A 464 -5.40 21.52 2.46
N ARG A 465 -5.92 21.49 3.68
CA ARG A 465 -5.31 22.09 4.86
C ARG A 465 -5.11 21.03 5.92
N ASP A 466 -3.87 20.85 6.35
CA ASP A 466 -3.52 19.91 7.42
C ASP A 466 -3.98 20.42 8.81
N PRO A 467 -3.78 19.66 9.90
CA PRO A 467 -4.19 20.10 11.25
C PRO A 467 -3.35 21.27 11.80
N SER A 468 -2.31 21.69 11.08
CA SER A 468 -1.47 22.85 11.36
C SER A 468 -1.84 24.06 10.48
N ASP A 469 -2.95 23.98 9.74
CA ASP A 469 -3.46 24.97 8.77
C ASP A 469 -2.51 25.27 7.59
N VAL A 470 -1.60 24.35 7.27
CA VAL A 470 -0.70 24.46 6.10
C VAL A 470 -1.45 24.05 4.83
N GLU A 471 -1.42 24.91 3.81
CA GLU A 471 -2.06 24.64 2.52
C GLU A 471 -1.21 23.72 1.63
N LEU A 472 -1.84 22.66 1.09
CA LEU A 472 -1.25 21.63 0.24
C LEU A 472 -2.09 21.46 -1.04
N ASP A 473 -1.44 21.19 -2.19
CA ASP A 473 -2.17 20.88 -3.44
C ASP A 473 -2.84 19.50 -3.32
N ALA A 474 -4.07 19.43 -3.82
CA ALA A 474 -4.96 18.29 -3.66
C ALA A 474 -5.66 17.98 -4.98
N SER A 475 -5.53 16.75 -5.48
CA SER A 475 -6.10 16.32 -6.75
C SER A 475 -7.02 15.10 -6.58
N VAL A 476 -8.22 15.14 -7.15
CA VAL A 476 -9.17 14.02 -7.10
C VAL A 476 -8.70 12.91 -8.04
N VAL A 477 -8.39 11.73 -7.51
CA VAL A 477 -7.89 10.57 -8.28
C VAL A 477 -8.99 9.57 -8.62
N GLN A 478 -9.91 9.32 -7.69
CA GLN A 478 -11.00 8.36 -7.87
C GLN A 478 -12.26 8.83 -7.13
N ILE A 479 -13.42 8.41 -7.62
CA ILE A 479 -14.72 8.75 -7.03
C ILE A 479 -15.56 7.47 -6.96
N VAL A 480 -16.22 7.24 -5.82
CA VAL A 480 -17.29 6.24 -5.66
C VAL A 480 -18.63 6.98 -5.74
N PRO A 481 -19.36 6.89 -6.87
CA PRO A 481 -20.56 7.69 -7.11
C PRO A 481 -21.79 7.11 -6.39
N GLN A 482 -22.34 7.88 -5.44
CA GLN A 482 -23.65 7.63 -4.81
C GLN A 482 -24.46 8.94 -4.81
N PRO A 483 -25.81 8.90 -4.76
CA PRO A 483 -26.61 10.12 -4.72
C PRO A 483 -26.35 10.93 -3.44
N VAL A 484 -26.02 12.21 -3.58
CA VAL A 484 -25.80 13.14 -2.45
C VAL A 484 -27.11 13.80 -2.02
N SER A 485 -28.05 13.97 -2.95
CA SER A 485 -29.37 14.54 -2.70
C SER A 485 -30.53 13.72 -3.29
N LEU A 486 -31.75 13.94 -2.76
CA LEU A 486 -32.96 13.28 -3.24
C LEU A 486 -33.28 13.62 -4.71
N TRP A 487 -32.95 14.86 -5.14
CA TRP A 487 -33.17 15.33 -6.50
C TRP A 487 -32.28 14.62 -7.51
N GLU A 488 -30.99 14.42 -7.17
CA GLU A 488 -30.07 13.63 -7.99
C GLU A 488 -30.57 12.19 -8.16
N ALA A 489 -31.07 11.57 -7.09
CA ALA A 489 -31.63 10.23 -7.19
C ALA A 489 -32.91 10.18 -8.05
N ALA A 490 -33.78 11.19 -7.95
CA ALA A 490 -35.00 11.28 -8.74
C ALA A 490 -34.71 11.42 -10.26
N ILE A 491 -33.68 12.20 -10.63
CA ILE A 491 -33.31 12.46 -12.03
C ILE A 491 -32.26 11.47 -12.58
N ALA A 492 -31.63 10.66 -11.72
CA ALA A 492 -30.62 9.66 -12.10
C ALA A 492 -30.98 8.73 -13.27
N PRO A 493 -32.26 8.36 -13.55
CA PRO A 493 -32.62 7.63 -14.77
C PRO A 493 -32.43 8.48 -16.04
N PHE A 494 -32.95 9.70 -16.07
CA PHE A 494 -32.82 10.61 -17.22
C PHE A 494 -31.36 11.00 -17.46
N ALA A 495 -30.60 11.25 -16.39
CA ALA A 495 -29.16 11.50 -16.48
C ALA A 495 -28.34 10.27 -16.92
N ARG A 496 -28.91 9.04 -16.89
CA ARG A 496 -28.31 7.85 -17.51
C ARG A 496 -28.67 7.76 -18.99
N VAL A 497 -29.93 7.99 -19.35
CA VAL A 497 -30.38 8.01 -20.76
C VAL A 497 -29.63 9.08 -21.56
N GLY A 498 -29.51 10.31 -21.06
CA GLY A 498 -28.78 11.38 -21.74
C GLY A 498 -27.30 11.05 -21.99
N ARG A 499 -26.63 10.40 -21.02
CA ARG A 499 -25.24 9.92 -21.19
C ARG A 499 -25.13 8.80 -22.23
N PHE A 500 -26.08 7.86 -22.25
CA PHE A 500 -26.12 6.81 -23.26
C PHE A 500 -26.31 7.39 -24.67
N VAL A 501 -27.23 8.36 -24.83
CA VAL A 501 -27.45 9.07 -26.09
C VAL A 501 -26.20 9.85 -26.52
N SER A 502 -25.52 10.57 -25.61
CA SER A 502 -24.24 11.24 -25.90
C SER A 502 -23.17 10.25 -26.37
N SER A 503 -22.98 9.14 -25.63
CA SER A 503 -21.99 8.13 -26.02
C SER A 503 -22.28 7.50 -27.38
N LYS A 504 -23.56 7.32 -27.74
CA LYS A 504 -23.96 6.82 -29.06
C LYS A 504 -23.82 7.86 -30.15
N LEU A 505 -24.03 9.15 -29.87
CA LEU A 505 -23.70 10.25 -30.79
C LEU A 505 -22.19 10.40 -31.01
N GLU A 506 -21.36 10.19 -29.99
CA GLU A 506 -19.90 10.18 -30.11
C GLU A 506 -19.38 8.95 -30.89
N GLU A 507 -20.01 7.79 -30.70
CA GLU A 507 -19.71 6.55 -31.44
C GLU A 507 -20.18 6.64 -32.91
N LEU A 508 -21.33 7.25 -33.16
CA LEU A 508 -21.83 7.58 -34.50
C LEU A 508 -20.97 8.67 -35.16
N GLY A 509 -20.53 9.69 -34.43
CA GLY A 509 -19.62 10.72 -34.93
C GLY A 509 -18.26 10.16 -35.34
N LYS A 510 -17.76 9.12 -34.65
CA LYS A 510 -16.53 8.40 -34.99
C LYS A 510 -16.69 7.38 -36.12
N THR A 511 -17.91 7.05 -36.52
CA THR A 511 -18.20 6.11 -37.63
C THR A 511 -18.89 6.78 -38.83
N GLY A 512 -19.31 8.04 -38.68
CA GLY A 512 -20.08 8.81 -39.66
C GLY A 512 -19.31 9.10 -40.95
N ASP A 513 -18.00 9.34 -40.85
CA ASP A 513 -17.14 9.61 -42.02
C ASP A 513 -17.16 8.46 -43.04
N ALA A 514 -17.31 7.21 -42.60
CA ALA A 514 -17.42 6.04 -43.48
C ALA A 514 -18.86 5.75 -43.97
N ALA A 515 -19.87 6.12 -43.19
CA ALA A 515 -21.28 5.85 -43.53
C ALA A 515 -21.87 6.87 -44.51
N MET A 516 -21.44 8.14 -44.40
CA MET A 516 -22.01 9.25 -45.14
C MET A 516 -21.76 9.14 -46.66
N GLU A 517 -20.60 8.65 -47.08
CA GLU A 517 -20.25 8.46 -48.49
C GLU A 517 -21.16 7.41 -49.17
N SER A 518 -21.46 6.30 -48.49
CA SER A 518 -22.38 5.25 -48.98
C SER A 518 -23.85 5.69 -49.11
N THR A 519 -24.24 6.72 -48.35
CA THR A 519 -25.63 7.23 -48.31
C THR A 519 -25.90 8.18 -49.49
N ILE A 520 -24.87 8.87 -49.98
CA ILE A 520 -24.96 9.75 -51.15
C ILE A 520 -25.12 8.91 -52.44
N THR A 521 -24.33 7.84 -52.61
CA THR A 521 -24.44 6.98 -53.80
C THR A 521 -25.78 6.25 -53.92
N SER A 522 -26.42 5.91 -52.78
CA SER A 522 -27.69 5.18 -52.75
C SER A 522 -28.93 6.08 -52.91
N THR A 523 -28.80 7.39 -52.67
CA THR A 523 -29.90 8.35 -52.86
C THR A 523 -30.07 8.80 -54.32
N GLU A 524 -28.98 8.93 -55.08
CA GLU A 524 -29.05 9.24 -56.53
C GLU A 524 -29.73 8.14 -57.37
N ALA A 525 -29.72 6.90 -56.89
CA ALA A 525 -30.42 5.78 -57.52
C ALA A 525 -31.95 5.88 -57.32
N ARG A 526 -32.39 6.20 -56.10
CA ARG A 526 -33.82 6.21 -55.73
C ARG A 526 -34.60 7.38 -56.34
N VAL A 527 -33.97 8.55 -56.48
CA VAL A 527 -34.58 9.73 -57.11
C VAL A 527 -34.91 9.49 -58.60
N ARG A 528 -34.25 8.53 -59.27
CA ARG A 528 -34.61 8.13 -60.65
C ARG A 528 -35.83 7.21 -60.73
N GLU A 529 -36.09 6.36 -59.73
CA GLU A 529 -37.25 5.47 -59.71
C GLU A 529 -38.55 6.17 -59.30
N GLU A 530 -38.50 7.09 -58.33
CA GLU A 530 -39.72 7.76 -57.83
C GLU A 530 -40.33 8.74 -58.84
N ARG A 531 -39.51 9.33 -59.74
CA ARG A 531 -39.99 10.24 -60.78
C ARG A 531 -40.80 9.55 -61.88
N ALA A 532 -40.80 8.22 -61.95
CA ALA A 532 -41.55 7.43 -62.94
C ALA A 532 -42.92 6.92 -62.42
N ARG A 533 -43.28 7.19 -61.15
CA ARG A 533 -44.49 6.63 -60.50
C ARG A 533 -45.50 7.68 -60.04
N HIS A 534 -45.32 8.95 -60.42
CA HIS A 534 -46.13 10.08 -59.93
C HIS A 534 -47.33 10.46 -60.84
N ASP A 535 -47.50 9.79 -61.99
CA ASP A 535 -48.58 10.06 -62.96
C ASP A 535 -49.68 8.96 -62.97
N ALA A 536 -50.25 8.62 -61.80
CA ALA A 536 -51.47 7.82 -61.71
C ALA A 536 -52.27 8.08 -60.42
N ALA A 537 -53.60 8.20 -60.56
CA ALA A 537 -54.63 8.54 -59.57
C ALA A 537 -54.47 7.93 -58.15
N ALA A 538 -54.85 8.57 -57.03
CA ALA A 538 -55.96 9.50 -56.73
C ALA A 538 -57.37 8.87 -56.68
N ALA A 539 -57.68 8.06 -55.66
CA ALA A 539 -58.99 7.97 -54.97
C ALA A 539 -58.95 6.98 -53.78
N ALA A 540 -59.67 7.29 -52.70
CA ALA A 540 -59.96 6.36 -51.58
C ALA A 540 -61.33 5.66 -51.84
N PRO A 541 -61.75 4.58 -51.11
CA PRO A 541 -62.05 4.66 -49.67
C PRO A 541 -61.79 3.39 -48.81
N THR A 542 -61.93 3.55 -47.49
CA THR A 542 -62.07 2.52 -46.42
C THR A 542 -63.39 1.72 -46.53
N PRO A 543 -63.60 0.52 -45.88
CA PRO A 543 -63.58 0.35 -44.41
C PRO A 543 -63.27 -1.08 -43.80
N ALA A 544 -63.40 -1.17 -42.47
CA ALA A 544 -63.87 -2.33 -41.65
C ALA A 544 -62.90 -3.39 -41.04
N ALA A 545 -62.57 -3.17 -39.75
CA ALA A 545 -62.84 -4.02 -38.56
C ALA A 545 -62.32 -5.48 -38.34
N ALA A 546 -61.62 -5.63 -37.18
CA ALA A 546 -61.59 -6.78 -36.22
C ALA A 546 -60.82 -8.07 -36.59
N PRO A 547 -60.47 -8.97 -35.62
CA PRO A 547 -60.63 -8.93 -34.16
C PRO A 547 -59.32 -9.15 -33.33
N ALA A 548 -59.46 -9.37 -32.01
CA ALA A 548 -58.39 -9.38 -31.00
C ALA A 548 -57.64 -10.72 -30.80
N ALA A 549 -56.44 -10.67 -30.20
CA ALA A 549 -55.77 -11.82 -29.59
C ALA A 549 -54.83 -11.42 -28.41
N ALA A 550 -54.62 -12.39 -27.51
CA ALA A 550 -54.08 -12.29 -26.15
C ALA A 550 -52.63 -11.78 -25.98
N ALA A 551 -52.33 -11.36 -24.74
CA ALA A 551 -50.97 -11.17 -24.21
C ALA A 551 -50.38 -12.48 -23.67
N PRO A 552 -49.04 -12.59 -23.58
CA PRO A 552 -48.37 -13.36 -22.53
C PRO A 552 -47.45 -12.49 -21.66
N ALA A 553 -47.10 -13.00 -20.48
CA ALA A 553 -46.37 -12.28 -19.44
C ALA A 553 -44.90 -12.74 -19.28
N SER A 554 -44.09 -11.84 -18.69
CA SER A 554 -42.88 -12.08 -17.86
C SER A 554 -41.75 -12.98 -18.37
N ALA A 555 -40.55 -12.40 -18.49
CA ALA A 555 -39.30 -12.95 -17.93
C ALA A 555 -38.12 -11.95 -18.02
N ALA A 556 -37.15 -12.10 -17.13
CA ALA A 556 -35.79 -11.54 -17.18
C ALA A 556 -34.85 -12.57 -16.50
N PRO A 557 -33.51 -12.39 -16.49
CA PRO A 557 -32.60 -11.92 -17.55
C PRO A 557 -31.59 -13.03 -17.95
N GLY A 558 -30.87 -12.90 -19.07
CA GLY A 558 -29.82 -13.85 -19.44
C GLY A 558 -28.84 -13.29 -20.48
N ALA A 559 -27.55 -13.53 -20.28
CA ALA A 559 -26.50 -13.06 -21.18
C ALA A 559 -26.20 -14.08 -22.29
N SER A 560 -25.93 -13.58 -23.50
CA SER A 560 -24.98 -14.22 -24.42
C SER A 560 -24.45 -13.19 -25.42
N ALA A 561 -23.13 -13.22 -25.63
CA ALA A 561 -22.50 -12.57 -26.77
C ALA A 561 -22.34 -13.62 -27.87
N GLY A 562 -22.62 -13.25 -29.12
CA GLY A 562 -22.33 -14.10 -30.29
C GLY A 562 -23.48 -14.17 -31.30
N ALA A 563 -23.46 -13.26 -32.29
CA ALA A 563 -23.95 -13.48 -33.67
C ALA A 563 -23.84 -12.18 -34.49
N LEU A 564 -22.63 -11.77 -34.90
CA LEU A 564 -22.52 -10.97 -36.13
C LEU A 564 -22.91 -11.89 -37.30
N GLY A 565 -23.94 -11.54 -38.07
CA GLY A 565 -24.32 -12.33 -39.26
C GLY A 565 -25.64 -12.00 -39.96
N GLY A 566 -26.51 -11.14 -39.43
CA GLY A 566 -27.90 -11.00 -39.91
C GLY A 566 -28.40 -9.57 -40.20
N VAL A 567 -27.53 -8.60 -40.52
CA VAL A 567 -27.89 -7.16 -40.48
C VAL A 567 -28.46 -6.61 -41.81
N ILE A 568 -28.33 -7.32 -42.95
CA ILE A 568 -28.68 -6.75 -44.27
C ILE A 568 -30.15 -7.04 -44.69
N ALA A 569 -30.84 -8.00 -44.07
CA ALA A 569 -32.21 -8.40 -44.45
C ALA A 569 -33.33 -7.75 -43.61
N SER A 570 -33.02 -7.02 -42.53
CA SER A 570 -34.01 -6.49 -41.57
C SER A 570 -34.25 -4.97 -41.65
N GLY A 571 -33.44 -4.23 -42.42
CA GLY A 571 -33.50 -2.76 -42.50
C GLY A 571 -34.82 -2.19 -43.06
N GLY A 572 -35.56 -2.96 -43.86
CA GLY A 572 -36.80 -2.48 -44.49
C GLY A 572 -37.98 -2.36 -43.51
N LEU A 573 -38.09 -3.23 -42.50
CA LEU A 573 -39.27 -3.29 -41.64
C LEU A 573 -39.16 -2.41 -40.39
N ALA A 574 -37.93 -2.13 -39.91
CA ALA A 574 -37.70 -1.23 -38.80
C ALA A 574 -38.09 0.24 -39.14
N LEU A 575 -37.72 0.72 -40.33
CA LEU A 575 -38.10 2.06 -40.79
C LEU A 575 -39.60 2.18 -41.07
N ALA A 576 -40.26 1.13 -41.54
CA ALA A 576 -41.73 1.11 -41.69
C ALA A 576 -42.46 1.19 -40.33
N ALA A 577 -41.99 0.45 -39.31
CA ALA A 577 -42.57 0.47 -37.97
C ALA A 577 -42.30 1.79 -37.20
N VAL A 578 -41.14 2.43 -37.44
CA VAL A 578 -40.86 3.79 -36.94
C VAL A 578 -41.73 4.81 -37.67
N GLY A 579 -41.94 4.66 -38.99
CA GLY A 579 -42.88 5.49 -39.76
C GLY A 579 -44.33 5.37 -39.28
N SER A 580 -44.82 4.15 -39.01
CA SER A 580 -46.19 3.93 -38.55
C SER A 580 -46.42 4.40 -37.11
N SER A 581 -45.44 4.25 -36.22
CA SER A 581 -45.52 4.79 -34.86
C SER A 581 -45.41 6.31 -34.85
N ALA A 582 -44.56 6.91 -35.70
CA ALA A 582 -44.53 8.36 -35.91
C ALA A 582 -45.84 8.91 -36.48
N ALA A 583 -46.44 8.24 -37.47
CA ALA A 583 -47.74 8.62 -38.03
C ALA A 583 -48.89 8.46 -37.02
N PHE A 584 -48.88 7.40 -36.20
CA PHE A 584 -49.87 7.20 -35.14
C PHE A 584 -49.72 8.24 -34.01
N MET A 585 -48.48 8.55 -33.61
CA MET A 585 -48.20 9.67 -32.71
C MET A 585 -48.66 11.00 -33.31
N MET A 586 -48.40 11.27 -34.59
CA MET A 586 -48.82 12.50 -35.26
C MET A 586 -50.34 12.64 -35.34
N ASN A 587 -51.08 11.56 -35.65
CA ASN A 587 -52.55 11.57 -35.64
C ASN A 587 -53.12 11.73 -34.22
N GLN A 588 -52.51 11.15 -33.19
CA GLN A 588 -52.89 11.43 -31.79
C GLN A 588 -52.58 12.88 -31.39
N LEU A 589 -51.42 13.42 -31.77
CA LEU A 589 -51.03 14.81 -31.48
C LEU A 589 -51.94 15.84 -32.15
N GLN A 590 -52.56 15.52 -33.29
CA GLN A 590 -53.55 16.40 -33.93
C GLN A 590 -54.91 16.44 -33.20
N GLY A 591 -55.22 15.41 -32.39
CA GLY A 591 -56.45 15.34 -31.59
C GLY A 591 -56.27 15.69 -30.11
N MET A 592 -55.03 15.73 -29.61
CA MET A 592 -54.73 16.06 -28.21
C MET A 592 -54.61 17.57 -28.00
N SER A 593 -55.19 18.08 -26.91
CA SER A 593 -54.86 19.42 -26.45
C SER A 593 -53.40 19.46 -25.98
N LEU A 594 -52.76 20.63 -26.04
CA LEU A 594 -51.40 20.85 -25.49
C LEU A 594 -51.30 20.37 -24.02
N ILE A 595 -52.41 20.47 -23.28
CA ILE A 595 -52.53 20.05 -21.88
C ILE A 595 -52.42 18.52 -21.75
N ASP A 596 -52.95 17.74 -22.68
CA ASP A 596 -52.92 16.27 -22.62
C ASP A 596 -51.55 15.71 -22.97
N VAL A 597 -50.84 16.32 -23.92
CA VAL A 597 -49.42 16.03 -24.19
C VAL A 597 -48.56 16.33 -22.97
N VAL A 598 -48.79 17.48 -22.30
CA VAL A 598 -48.10 17.83 -21.05
C VAL A 598 -48.44 16.84 -19.93
N ARG A 599 -49.71 16.45 -19.76
CA ARG A 599 -50.14 15.43 -18.76
C ARG A 599 -49.47 14.08 -18.99
N ALA A 600 -49.39 13.61 -20.24
CA ALA A 600 -48.74 12.34 -20.57
C ALA A 600 -47.23 12.39 -20.26
N ALA A 601 -46.54 13.46 -20.65
CA ALA A 601 -45.12 13.66 -20.32
C ALA A 601 -44.88 13.71 -18.79
N VAL A 602 -45.75 14.40 -18.06
CA VAL A 602 -45.72 14.49 -16.58
C VAL A 602 -45.96 13.13 -15.92
N ALA A 603 -46.89 12.32 -16.43
CA ALA A 603 -47.15 10.98 -15.91
C ALA A 603 -45.98 10.01 -16.15
N ILE A 604 -45.38 10.02 -17.34
CA ILE A 604 -44.18 9.24 -17.66
C ILE A 604 -43.01 9.66 -16.76
N ALA A 605 -42.81 10.97 -16.58
CA ALA A 605 -41.81 11.50 -15.65
C ALA A 605 -42.06 11.01 -14.22
N ALA A 606 -43.30 11.05 -13.72
CA ALA A 606 -43.66 10.55 -12.40
C ALA A 606 -43.33 9.05 -12.22
N ILE A 607 -43.70 8.21 -13.18
CA ILE A 607 -43.46 6.74 -13.16
C ILE A 607 -41.95 6.43 -13.04
N VAL A 608 -41.09 7.22 -13.67
CA VAL A 608 -39.63 7.03 -13.62
C VAL A 608 -38.99 7.69 -12.39
N MET A 609 -39.44 8.89 -12.01
CA MET A 609 -38.86 9.66 -10.90
C MET A 609 -39.26 9.12 -9.53
N VAL A 610 -40.51 8.68 -9.32
CA VAL A 610 -41.02 8.29 -7.99
C VAL A 610 -40.28 7.07 -7.42
N PRO A 611 -40.11 5.93 -8.14
CA PRO A 611 -39.34 4.80 -7.64
C PRO A 611 -37.86 5.14 -7.42
N SER A 612 -37.29 5.96 -8.30
CA SER A 612 -35.88 6.38 -8.23
C SER A 612 -35.62 7.30 -7.02
N ALA A 613 -36.55 8.22 -6.74
CA ALA A 613 -36.52 9.05 -5.54
C ALA A 613 -36.72 8.22 -4.27
N PHE A 614 -37.60 7.21 -4.27
CA PHE A 614 -37.80 6.31 -3.14
C PHE A 614 -36.55 5.47 -2.83
N LEU A 615 -35.92 4.88 -3.85
CA LEU A 615 -34.64 4.18 -3.70
C LEU A 615 -33.53 5.12 -3.23
N GLY A 616 -33.49 6.35 -3.76
CA GLY A 616 -32.59 7.42 -3.31
C GLY A 616 -32.78 7.77 -1.84
N TRP A 617 -34.01 7.93 -1.39
CA TRP A 617 -34.36 8.21 -0.01
C TRP A 617 -33.96 7.06 0.93
N LEU A 618 -34.16 5.81 0.51
CA LEU A 618 -33.68 4.63 1.24
C LEU A 618 -32.14 4.63 1.33
N LYS A 619 -31.42 4.88 0.24
CA LYS A 619 -29.95 4.99 0.25
C LYS A 619 -29.46 6.11 1.16
N LEU A 620 -30.04 7.31 1.06
CA LEU A 620 -29.68 8.48 1.85
C LEU A 620 -29.89 8.28 3.36
N ARG A 621 -30.90 7.47 3.75
CA ARG A 621 -31.15 7.04 5.14
C ARG A 621 -30.22 5.92 5.61
N LYS A 622 -29.65 5.13 4.71
CA LYS A 622 -28.70 4.04 5.01
C LYS A 622 -27.23 4.45 4.85
N ARG A 623 -26.93 5.76 4.79
CA ARG A 623 -25.56 6.28 4.72
C ARG A 623 -24.83 6.05 6.04
N ASN A 624 -23.77 5.26 5.99
CA ASN A 624 -22.98 4.88 7.15
C ASN A 624 -21.53 5.38 7.00
N LEU A 625 -21.08 6.21 7.94
CA LEU A 625 -19.69 6.67 8.00
C LEU A 625 -18.74 5.63 8.61
N ALA A 626 -19.24 4.60 9.30
CA ALA A 626 -18.36 3.59 9.91
C ALA A 626 -17.51 2.88 8.85
N ILE A 627 -18.10 2.56 7.69
CA ILE A 627 -17.42 1.92 6.55
C ILE A 627 -16.27 2.76 5.98
N LEU A 628 -16.31 4.10 6.13
CA LEU A 628 -15.21 4.99 5.76
C LEU A 628 -14.01 4.83 6.71
N LEU A 629 -14.25 4.60 8.00
CA LEU A 629 -13.19 4.39 8.99
C LEU A 629 -12.71 2.94 8.99
N GLU A 630 -13.60 1.98 8.79
CA GLU A 630 -13.28 0.56 8.59
C GLU A 630 -12.35 0.37 7.38
N GLY A 631 -12.63 1.05 6.25
CA GLY A 631 -11.74 1.07 5.09
C GLY A 631 -10.35 1.70 5.35
N ALA A 632 -10.24 2.57 6.36
CA ALA A 632 -8.97 3.12 6.84
C ALA A 632 -8.28 2.25 7.91
N GLY A 633 -8.84 1.08 8.27
CA GLY A 633 -8.24 0.11 9.19
C GLY A 633 -8.80 0.11 10.62
N TRP A 634 -9.85 0.88 10.91
CA TRP A 634 -10.58 0.81 12.19
C TRP A 634 -11.44 -0.46 12.28
N ALA A 635 -11.73 -0.90 13.50
CA ALA A 635 -12.78 -1.87 13.78
C ALA A 635 -13.86 -1.18 14.61
N LEU A 636 -15.06 -1.04 14.05
CA LEU A 636 -16.19 -0.32 14.66
C LEU A 636 -17.35 -1.27 14.96
N ASN A 637 -17.97 -1.09 16.12
CA ASN A 637 -19.19 -1.81 16.49
C ASN A 637 -20.46 -1.05 16.07
N ASP A 638 -20.44 0.28 16.22
CA ASP A 638 -21.62 1.11 15.99
C ASP A 638 -21.67 1.65 14.56
N ARG A 639 -22.89 1.77 14.04
CA ARG A 639 -23.18 2.27 12.69
C ARG A 639 -23.34 3.78 12.78
N LEU A 640 -22.28 4.51 12.43
CA LEU A 640 -22.22 5.98 12.37
C LEU A 640 -23.13 6.53 11.25
N MET A 641 -24.45 6.47 11.49
CA MET A 641 -25.50 6.75 10.52
C MET A 641 -25.69 8.26 10.30
N LEU A 642 -25.57 8.69 9.05
CA LEU A 642 -25.51 10.09 8.68
C LEU A 642 -26.90 10.71 8.49
N THR A 643 -27.39 11.44 9.49
CA THR A 643 -28.62 12.26 9.35
C THR A 643 -28.40 13.48 8.44
N ARG A 644 -29.49 14.09 7.93
CA ARG A 644 -29.39 15.29 7.05
C ARG A 644 -28.71 16.48 7.73
N ARG A 645 -28.89 16.67 9.05
CA ARG A 645 -28.22 17.74 9.81
C ARG A 645 -26.73 17.47 9.92
N LEU A 646 -26.37 16.23 10.25
CA LEU A 646 -24.98 15.75 10.30
C LEU A 646 -24.28 15.84 8.94
N GLY A 647 -25.01 15.63 7.84
CA GLY A 647 -24.46 15.80 6.50
C GLY A 647 -24.01 17.23 6.17
N LEU A 648 -24.60 18.26 6.81
CA LEU A 648 -24.17 19.66 6.67
C LEU A 648 -22.96 20.01 7.54
N PHE A 649 -22.59 19.15 8.49
CA PHE A 649 -21.37 19.29 9.28
C PHE A 649 -20.14 18.99 8.40
N PHE A 650 -20.12 17.81 7.77
CA PHE A 650 -18.95 17.35 7.00
C PHE A 650 -18.81 18.00 5.63
N THR A 651 -19.91 18.41 4.98
CA THR A 651 -19.87 19.14 3.71
C THR A 651 -20.72 20.40 3.82
N ARG A 652 -20.08 21.57 3.76
CA ARG A 652 -20.77 22.87 3.77
C ARG A 652 -20.28 23.78 2.66
N ARG A 653 -21.11 24.74 2.28
CA ARG A 653 -20.65 25.95 1.58
C ARG A 653 -20.51 27.05 2.62
N PRO A 654 -19.39 27.80 2.64
CA PRO A 654 -19.27 28.94 3.53
C PRO A 654 -20.37 29.96 3.22
N PRO A 655 -21.01 30.58 4.23
CA PRO A 655 -21.88 31.72 3.99
C PRO A 655 -21.06 32.85 3.35
N ARG A 656 -21.71 33.66 2.51
CA ARG A 656 -21.06 34.85 1.97
C ARG A 656 -21.03 35.96 3.04
N PRO A 657 -20.10 36.92 2.96
CA PRO A 657 -20.08 38.08 3.85
C PRO A 657 -21.42 38.82 3.86
N GLU A 658 -21.78 39.37 5.02
CA GLU A 658 -23.00 40.17 5.18
C GLU A 658 -22.99 41.37 4.23
N GLY A 659 -24.15 41.73 3.69
CA GLY A 659 -24.29 42.78 2.67
C GLY A 659 -23.92 42.37 1.23
N SER A 660 -23.27 41.22 1.00
CA SER A 660 -22.99 40.75 -0.36
C SER A 660 -24.27 40.42 -1.15
N ARG A 661 -24.36 40.90 -2.40
CA ARG A 661 -25.48 40.64 -3.31
C ARG A 661 -25.00 39.81 -4.51
N ILE A 662 -25.82 38.85 -4.95
CA ILE A 662 -25.62 38.22 -6.25
C ILE A 662 -26.12 39.21 -7.30
N ASP A 663 -25.26 39.63 -8.21
CA ASP A 663 -25.74 40.23 -9.44
C ASP A 663 -26.42 39.14 -10.30
N ARG A 664 -27.72 39.30 -10.55
CA ARG A 664 -28.53 38.42 -11.39
C ARG A 664 -28.72 38.97 -12.81
N SER A 665 -28.17 40.15 -13.10
CA SER A 665 -28.20 40.78 -14.43
C SER A 665 -27.01 40.38 -15.29
N ASP A 666 -25.94 39.86 -14.68
CA ASP A 666 -24.95 39.06 -15.41
C ASP A 666 -25.61 37.78 -15.97
N LEU A 667 -25.52 37.61 -17.29
CA LEU A 667 -26.08 36.46 -18.03
C LEU A 667 -25.07 35.32 -18.20
N VAL A 668 -23.77 35.55 -17.98
CA VAL A 668 -22.73 34.52 -18.01
C VAL A 668 -23.02 33.35 -17.03
N PRO A 669 -23.54 33.59 -15.80
CA PRO A 669 -23.93 32.52 -14.89
C PRO A 669 -25.14 31.70 -15.35
N VAL A 670 -26.01 32.22 -16.23
CA VAL A 670 -27.16 31.45 -16.73
C VAL A 670 -26.71 30.34 -17.67
N ILE A 671 -25.65 30.57 -18.44
CA ILE A 671 -25.02 29.58 -19.32
C ILE A 671 -24.08 28.66 -18.53
N ALA A 672 -23.44 29.16 -17.45
CA ALA A 672 -22.45 28.42 -16.67
C ALA A 672 -22.95 27.75 -15.36
N ARG A 673 -24.19 28.01 -14.90
CA ARG A 673 -24.72 27.47 -13.62
C ARG A 673 -26.15 26.90 -13.72
N SER A 674 -26.29 25.74 -14.36
CA SER A 674 -27.49 24.90 -14.19
C SER A 674 -27.67 24.37 -12.75
N ASP A 675 -26.58 23.93 -12.12
CA ASP A 675 -26.70 22.91 -11.07
C ASP A 675 -26.50 23.38 -9.62
N ASP A 676 -25.73 24.44 -9.36
CA ASP A 676 -25.06 24.53 -8.07
C ASP A 676 -25.87 25.05 -6.85
N GLU A 677 -26.62 26.16 -6.93
CA GLU A 677 -26.86 26.98 -5.72
C GLU A 677 -28.22 26.82 -4.98
N ALA A 678 -29.05 25.82 -5.32
CA ALA A 678 -30.44 25.79 -4.82
C ALA A 678 -30.90 24.51 -4.10
N SER A 679 -30.01 23.61 -3.68
CA SER A 679 -30.38 22.29 -3.12
C SER A 679 -31.23 22.32 -1.83
N SER A 680 -31.09 23.33 -0.96
CA SER A 680 -31.89 23.45 0.27
C SER A 680 -33.38 23.66 -0.02
N THR A 681 -33.70 24.67 -0.83
CA THR A 681 -35.06 25.02 -1.25
C THR A 681 -35.58 24.02 -2.28
N ARG A 682 -34.74 23.60 -3.26
CA ARG A 682 -35.08 22.53 -4.21
C ARG A 682 -35.43 21.24 -3.49
N GLY A 683 -34.84 20.89 -2.34
CA GLY A 683 -35.24 19.69 -1.59
C GLY A 683 -36.70 19.70 -1.12
N ARG A 684 -37.21 20.87 -0.67
CA ARG A 684 -38.64 21.05 -0.33
C ARG A 684 -39.52 21.08 -1.58
N ILE A 685 -39.08 21.81 -2.62
CA ILE A 685 -39.78 21.87 -3.91
C ILE A 685 -39.83 20.48 -4.58
N THR A 686 -38.79 19.65 -4.45
CA THR A 686 -38.73 18.28 -4.97
C THR A 686 -39.75 17.40 -4.28
N VAL A 687 -39.85 17.48 -2.95
CA VAL A 687 -40.89 16.73 -2.21
C VAL A 687 -42.28 17.23 -2.59
N ALA A 688 -42.48 18.55 -2.77
CA ALA A 688 -43.75 19.12 -3.21
C ALA A 688 -44.09 18.77 -4.67
N VAL A 689 -43.10 18.70 -5.57
CA VAL A 689 -43.25 18.29 -6.97
C VAL A 689 -43.53 16.79 -7.02
N ILE A 690 -42.80 15.95 -6.30
CA ILE A 690 -43.08 14.51 -6.23
C ILE A 690 -44.46 14.25 -5.61
N ALA A 691 -44.83 14.95 -4.53
CA ALA A 691 -46.17 14.87 -3.97
C ALA A 691 -47.23 15.37 -4.96
N GLY A 692 -46.96 16.44 -5.70
CA GLY A 692 -47.81 16.97 -6.76
C GLY A 692 -47.93 16.04 -7.97
N LEU A 693 -46.87 15.30 -8.33
CA LEU A 693 -46.85 14.26 -9.35
C LEU A 693 -47.64 13.03 -8.91
N ILE A 694 -47.53 12.63 -7.64
CA ILE A 694 -48.32 11.55 -7.04
C ILE A 694 -49.79 11.96 -6.94
N LEU A 695 -50.10 13.19 -6.54
CA LEU A 695 -51.45 13.75 -6.54
C LEU A 695 -52.00 13.85 -7.96
N ALA A 696 -51.22 14.32 -8.94
CA ALA A 696 -51.64 14.38 -10.33
C ALA A 696 -51.87 12.99 -10.92
N ALA A 697 -51.01 12.01 -10.63
CA ALA A 697 -51.19 10.61 -11.03
C ALA A 697 -52.42 9.97 -10.35
N TYR A 698 -52.67 10.27 -9.07
CA TYR A 698 -53.87 9.84 -8.37
C TYR A 698 -55.14 10.50 -8.95
N TRP A 699 -55.07 11.79 -9.31
CA TRP A 699 -56.20 12.53 -9.86
C TRP A 699 -56.49 12.12 -11.31
N THR A 700 -55.48 11.89 -12.15
CA THR A 700 -55.66 11.31 -13.48
C THR A 700 -56.17 9.88 -13.41
N HIS A 701 -55.67 9.06 -12.48
CA HIS A 701 -56.22 7.72 -12.24
C HIS A 701 -57.67 7.77 -11.79
N ALA A 702 -58.02 8.60 -10.80
CA ALA A 702 -59.40 8.79 -10.32
C ALA A 702 -60.34 9.36 -11.39
N TRP A 703 -59.82 10.12 -12.36
CA TRP A 703 -60.58 10.68 -13.48
C TRP A 703 -60.69 9.72 -14.68
N TRP A 704 -59.70 8.84 -14.90
CA TRP A 704 -59.75 7.78 -15.92
C TRP A 704 -60.50 6.53 -15.46
N TRP A 705 -60.53 6.23 -14.16
CA TRP A 705 -61.17 5.02 -13.61
C TRP A 705 -62.66 4.86 -13.98
N PRO A 706 -63.49 5.93 -14.02
CA PRO A 706 -64.85 5.85 -14.55
C PRO A 706 -64.88 5.47 -16.04
N HIS A 707 -64.00 6.05 -16.85
CA HIS A 707 -63.94 5.76 -18.29
C HIS A 707 -63.41 4.35 -18.60
N LEU A 708 -62.46 3.84 -17.81
CA LEU A 708 -61.99 2.45 -17.92
C LEU A 708 -63.06 1.42 -17.51
N ARG A 709 -63.89 1.73 -16.50
CA ARG A 709 -65.03 0.88 -16.11
C ARG A 709 -66.05 0.72 -17.24
N HIS A 710 -66.29 1.77 -18.03
CA HIS A 710 -67.16 1.69 -19.21
C HIS A 710 -66.56 0.90 -20.39
N ALA A 711 -65.28 0.51 -20.33
CA ALA A 711 -64.61 -0.25 -21.39
C ALA A 711 -64.46 -1.76 -21.10
N LEU A 712 -64.83 -2.23 -19.88
CA LEU A 712 -64.67 -3.62 -19.44
C LEU A 712 -65.96 -4.14 -18.75
N PRO A 713 -66.98 -4.57 -19.50
CA PRO A 713 -68.31 -4.93 -18.97
C PRO A 713 -68.39 -6.34 -18.32
N LEU A 714 -67.26 -6.90 -17.85
CA LEU A 714 -67.16 -8.31 -17.45
C LEU A 714 -67.12 -8.57 -15.93
N LEU A 715 -67.43 -7.56 -15.09
CA LEU A 715 -67.32 -7.67 -13.63
C LEU A 715 -68.60 -7.34 -12.83
N ASP A 716 -69.71 -6.96 -13.48
CA ASP A 716 -70.98 -6.58 -12.81
C ASP A 716 -72.02 -7.73 -12.75
N HIS A 717 -71.60 -8.99 -12.85
CA HIS A 717 -72.48 -10.17 -12.80
C HIS A 717 -72.09 -11.15 -11.68
N ALA A 718 -72.02 -10.66 -10.44
CA ALA A 718 -71.98 -11.50 -9.25
C ALA A 718 -72.47 -10.73 -8.00
N GLU A 719 -73.78 -10.49 -7.87
CA GLU A 719 -74.53 -10.45 -6.60
C GLU A 719 -76.01 -10.12 -6.82
N GLN A 720 -76.85 -11.16 -6.97
CA GLN A 720 -78.28 -11.09 -6.66
C GLN A 720 -78.53 -12.03 -5.48
N PRO A 721 -78.96 -11.55 -4.29
CA PRO A 721 -79.43 -12.43 -3.23
C PRO A 721 -80.83 -12.94 -3.55
N ALA A 722 -81.01 -14.26 -3.50
CA ALA A 722 -82.32 -14.89 -3.69
C ALA A 722 -83.26 -14.62 -2.51
N SER A 723 -84.54 -14.43 -2.80
CA SER A 723 -85.62 -14.31 -1.82
C SER A 723 -86.31 -15.65 -1.58
N GLU A 724 -86.42 -16.13 -0.33
CA GLU A 724 -87.39 -17.19 0.02
C GLU A 724 -87.85 -17.18 1.50
N THR A 725 -89.13 -16.88 1.68
CA THR A 725 -90.13 -17.48 2.62
C THR A 725 -89.78 -17.91 4.07
N THR A 726 -90.53 -17.34 5.03
CA THR A 726 -90.92 -17.87 6.36
C THR A 726 -91.71 -19.21 6.25
N THR A 727 -91.90 -20.10 7.24
CA THR A 727 -91.78 -20.16 8.74
C THR A 727 -91.84 -21.67 9.19
N PRO A 728 -91.96 -22.08 10.48
CA PRO A 728 -91.25 -21.80 11.75
C PRO A 728 -90.58 -23.09 12.34
N ALA A 729 -90.03 -22.98 13.56
CA ALA A 729 -89.46 -24.06 14.41
C ALA A 729 -90.50 -25.14 14.85
N PRO A 730 -90.15 -26.28 15.50
CA PRO A 730 -88.89 -26.64 16.19
C PRO A 730 -87.85 -27.42 15.36
#